data_AF-A0A1M3QSQ1-F1
#
_entry.id   AF-A0A1M3QSQ1-F1
#
_cell.length_a   1.000
_cell.length_b   1.000
_cell.length_c   1.000
_cell.angle_alpha   90.00
_cell.angle_beta   90.00
_cell.angle_gamma   90.00
#
_symmetry.space_group_name_H-M   'P 1'
#
loop_
_entity.id
_entity.type
_entity.pdbx_description
1 polymer ?
#
loop_
_entity_poly.entity_id
_entity_poly.type
_entity_poly.pdbx_seq_one_letter_code
_entity_poly.pdbx_strand_id
1 'polypeptide(L)'
;MPSSNEIKAFIKGFYYSFPVQLFMLHLRRYQVFLIFWFILFSTVNGDFMSTFGADALFLSPEYLGEVNWLGMVIVGAATGIFCMSWNITTFILHSNQFKFLATTSKPFLKYCINNAIIPLTFIIFYIVKNVLFDIHSELLSAGRIMLLISGFLTGITITVIIAFLYFFRTEKSMMRTMEPVFRDPKAFAKQFGIGGKHFHEKGILRVEWFFNTSFKLKMPRNVSHYSQEFIDTVFKRHHFTAVISIIFAFLFLALLGMLMDKPFFIIPAAAAILLFFAILIAASGALAYWLKSWWFPVVLVIILVLNILFEKEIIDPRNKAYGINYTNRKERPVYNRDSIMQLCNIQQMEADKQHMIGILEKWKQKQTEEKPLLYIINVSGGGTRSATFTLNVMQQLDALMQGNLMNKTFIINGASGGMLGAAYYRELFRLKQQGKSINLQDKRYTENISKDLLNALFSSFVTRDLFAPAQQFETEKFKYSKDRGYAFEEQFSRNTDRILDYPLKNIISDEAEAKVPLMFFNSTITRDGRKMMISTQPVSFMMRNWPDSASGISSEADAIDFAAMFRKQDPYDLRLLSILRINATFPYVLPNVWLPSTPIIDVMDAGMRDNFGQESSLRLLNVFKEWIKNNTGGVVFIQIRDRKSGEWEDGYEDPSIGGMFTKPVMTLQNNWMKMQDYYQDEMTEYGNNSFPFSFSKITFMYTPLPKQKGAALNFHLTQTEKLDIRRSLQSAENAASFKRITSLEQRSSKDVSGEMR
;
A
#
# COMPACT_ATOMS: atom_id res chain seq x y z
N MET A 1 -21.19 28.55 -46.54
CA MET A 1 -19.89 28.23 -45.89
C MET A 1 -19.29 29.54 -45.38
N PRO A 2 -18.75 29.59 -44.15
CA PRO A 2 -18.14 30.81 -43.63
C PRO A 2 -16.96 31.26 -44.52
N SER A 3 -16.79 32.57 -44.66
CA SER A 3 -15.71 33.14 -45.49
C SER A 3 -14.34 32.88 -44.86
N SER A 4 -13.26 32.81 -45.66
CA SER A 4 -11.88 32.65 -45.16
C SER A 4 -11.52 33.70 -44.09
N ASN A 5 -12.08 34.90 -44.19
CA ASN A 5 -11.90 35.98 -43.23
C ASN A 5 -12.64 35.74 -41.90
N GLU A 6 -13.85 35.16 -41.94
CA GLU A 6 -14.60 34.77 -40.74
C GLU A 6 -13.88 33.66 -39.97
N ILE A 7 -13.32 32.68 -40.69
CA ILE A 7 -12.53 31.59 -40.08
C ILE A 7 -11.27 32.16 -39.41
N LYS A 8 -10.54 33.06 -40.09
CA LYS A 8 -9.36 33.72 -39.51
C LYS A 8 -9.70 34.55 -38.27
N ALA A 9 -10.80 35.30 -38.30
CA ALA A 9 -11.27 36.10 -37.17
C ALA A 9 -11.67 35.20 -35.99
N PHE A 10 -12.35 34.08 -36.27
CA PHE A 10 -12.73 33.10 -35.26
C PHE A 10 -11.50 32.45 -34.61
N ILE A 11 -10.53 31.98 -35.39
CA ILE A 11 -9.29 31.38 -34.88
C ILE A 11 -8.53 32.36 -34.00
N LYS A 12 -8.43 33.63 -34.43
CA LYS A 12 -7.78 34.69 -33.66
C LYS A 12 -8.51 34.94 -32.34
N GLY A 13 -9.84 35.08 -32.37
CA GLY A 13 -10.67 35.30 -31.18
C GLY A 13 -10.63 34.11 -30.22
N PHE A 14 -10.58 32.88 -30.74
CA PHE A 14 -10.41 31.66 -29.95
C PHE A 14 -9.04 31.61 -29.27
N TYR A 15 -7.97 31.87 -30.01
CA TYR A 15 -6.60 31.89 -29.48
C TYR A 15 -6.45 32.93 -28.36
N TYR A 16 -6.96 34.15 -28.56
CA TYR A 16 -6.93 35.22 -27.56
C TYR A 16 -8.10 35.18 -26.56
N SER A 17 -8.83 34.07 -26.50
CA SER A 17 -9.84 33.87 -25.45
C SER A 17 -9.16 33.60 -24.11
N PHE A 18 -9.79 34.07 -23.03
CA PHE A 18 -9.25 33.95 -21.68
C PHE A 18 -8.99 32.49 -21.27
N PRO A 19 -9.88 31.51 -21.58
CA PRO A 19 -9.60 30.11 -21.27
C PRO A 19 -8.36 29.56 -21.97
N VAL A 20 -8.18 29.86 -23.26
CA VAL A 20 -7.04 29.38 -24.05
C VAL A 20 -5.74 30.04 -23.58
N GLN A 21 -5.77 31.34 -23.30
CA GLN A 21 -4.62 32.06 -22.74
C GLN A 21 -4.23 31.54 -21.35
N LEU A 22 -5.20 31.22 -20.49
CA LEU A 22 -4.94 30.60 -19.19
C LEU A 22 -4.33 29.21 -19.32
N PHE A 23 -4.88 28.38 -20.21
CA PHE A 23 -4.34 27.04 -20.46
C PHE A 23 -2.88 27.08 -20.93
N MET A 24 -2.58 27.93 -21.92
CA MET A 24 -1.20 28.11 -22.41
C MET A 24 -0.28 28.71 -21.34
N LEU A 25 -0.81 29.55 -20.45
CA LEU A 25 -0.03 30.15 -19.38
C LEU A 25 0.45 29.11 -18.36
N HIS A 26 -0.36 28.10 -18.02
CA HIS A 26 0.07 26.99 -17.16
C HIS A 26 1.22 26.19 -17.75
N LEU A 27 1.24 26.03 -19.08
CA LEU A 27 2.34 25.36 -19.80
C LEU A 27 3.61 26.22 -19.84
N ARG A 28 3.49 27.55 -19.68
CA ARG A 28 4.61 28.50 -19.78
C ARG A 28 5.17 28.91 -18.41
N ARG A 29 4.36 28.90 -17.35
CA ARG A 29 4.74 29.39 -16.01
C ARG A 29 4.21 28.46 -14.93
N TYR A 30 5.02 28.25 -13.89
CA TYR A 30 4.70 27.37 -12.75
C TYR A 30 4.30 25.95 -13.16
N GLN A 31 4.99 25.40 -14.17
CA GLN A 31 4.76 24.05 -14.74
C GLN A 31 4.80 22.94 -13.69
N VAL A 32 5.51 23.16 -12.57
CA VAL A 32 5.54 22.25 -11.43
C VAL A 32 4.14 21.86 -10.94
N PHE A 33 3.15 22.75 -11.02
CA PHE A 33 1.78 22.40 -10.61
C PHE A 33 1.08 21.42 -11.57
N LEU A 34 1.51 21.34 -12.84
CA LEU A 34 0.96 20.38 -13.79
C LEU A 34 1.38 18.94 -13.47
N ILE A 35 2.44 18.74 -12.69
CA ILE A 35 2.87 17.41 -12.24
C ILE A 35 1.75 16.74 -11.43
N PHE A 36 1.02 17.49 -10.59
CA PHE A 36 -0.10 16.93 -9.82
C PHE A 36 -1.22 16.42 -10.72
N TRP A 37 -1.59 17.19 -11.76
CA TRP A 37 -2.57 16.75 -12.74
C TRP A 37 -2.07 15.55 -13.54
N PHE A 38 -0.82 15.57 -13.99
CA PHE A 38 -0.20 14.47 -14.71
C PHE A 38 -0.28 13.17 -13.90
N ILE A 39 0.13 13.20 -12.62
CA ILE A 39 0.02 12.04 -11.73
C ILE A 39 -1.44 11.57 -11.63
N LEU A 40 -2.40 12.46 -11.40
CA LEU A 40 -3.81 12.08 -11.30
C LEU A 40 -4.36 11.45 -12.60
N PHE A 41 -4.06 12.03 -13.76
CA PHE A 41 -4.45 11.45 -15.06
C PHE A 41 -3.79 10.09 -15.28
N SER A 42 -2.49 9.95 -15.03
CA SER A 42 -1.76 8.69 -15.20
C SER A 42 -2.22 7.61 -14.23
N THR A 43 -2.53 7.94 -12.99
CA THR A 43 -3.09 6.98 -12.00
C THR A 43 -4.46 6.49 -12.45
N VAL A 44 -5.37 7.40 -12.81
CA VAL A 44 -6.73 7.04 -13.26
C VAL A 44 -6.70 6.32 -14.61
N ASN A 45 -5.68 6.52 -15.44
CA ASN A 45 -5.50 5.77 -16.69
C ASN A 45 -4.97 4.34 -16.47
N GLY A 46 -4.30 4.08 -15.35
CA GLY A 46 -3.61 2.81 -15.07
C GLY A 46 -2.14 2.76 -15.48
N ASP A 47 -1.53 3.90 -15.85
CA ASP A 47 -0.12 3.97 -16.27
C ASP A 47 0.82 4.18 -15.07
N PHE A 48 0.31 4.73 -13.97
CA PHE A 48 1.10 5.03 -12.79
C PHE A 48 0.81 4.03 -11.65
N MET A 49 1.82 3.25 -11.25
CA MET A 49 1.77 2.32 -10.10
C MET A 49 0.57 1.34 -10.12
N SER A 50 0.07 0.95 -11.29
CA SER A 50 -1.08 0.03 -11.40
C SER A 50 -0.79 -1.37 -10.88
N THR A 51 0.45 -1.87 -10.99
CA THR A 51 0.87 -3.12 -10.34
C THR A 51 0.65 -3.11 -8.82
N PHE A 52 0.65 -1.92 -8.21
CA PHE A 52 0.42 -1.71 -6.78
C PHE A 52 -1.03 -1.32 -6.44
N GLY A 53 -1.94 -1.26 -7.41
CA GLY A 53 -3.37 -0.95 -7.21
C GLY A 53 -3.72 0.53 -7.09
N ALA A 54 -2.86 1.43 -7.57
CA ALA A 54 -3.10 2.87 -7.45
C ALA A 54 -4.36 3.34 -8.21
N ASP A 55 -4.66 2.74 -9.36
CA ASP A 55 -5.87 2.97 -10.14
C ASP A 55 -7.13 2.48 -9.40
N ALA A 56 -7.08 1.28 -8.81
CA ALA A 56 -8.18 0.74 -8.01
C ALA A 56 -8.52 1.66 -6.81
N LEU A 57 -7.53 2.20 -6.09
CA LEU A 57 -7.78 3.15 -5.00
C LEU A 57 -8.56 4.40 -5.42
N PHE A 58 -8.42 4.83 -6.68
CA PHE A 58 -9.13 5.98 -7.25
C PHE A 58 -10.47 5.59 -7.87
N LEU A 59 -10.55 4.44 -8.54
CA LEU A 59 -11.72 4.03 -9.33
C LEU A 59 -12.75 3.24 -8.51
N SER A 60 -12.33 2.54 -7.46
CA SER A 60 -13.18 1.82 -6.51
C SER A 60 -12.89 2.22 -5.06
N PRO A 61 -13.07 3.51 -4.70
CA PRO A 61 -12.72 4.00 -3.36
C PRO A 61 -13.62 3.37 -2.28
N GLU A 62 -13.01 2.52 -1.45
CA GLU A 62 -13.72 1.88 -0.33
C GLU A 62 -13.92 2.83 0.85
N TYR A 63 -15.13 2.80 1.42
CA TYR A 63 -15.46 3.47 2.67
C TYR A 63 -16.30 2.53 3.53
N LEU A 64 -15.87 2.28 4.78
CA LEU A 64 -16.48 1.29 5.67
C LEU A 64 -16.51 -0.15 5.08
N GLY A 65 -15.50 -0.50 4.27
CA GLY A 65 -15.32 -1.84 3.70
C GLY A 65 -16.15 -2.13 2.45
N GLU A 66 -16.80 -1.11 1.87
CA GLU A 66 -17.58 -1.24 0.64
C GLU A 66 -17.39 -0.03 -0.27
N VAL A 67 -17.59 -0.23 -1.58
CA VAL A 67 -17.74 0.86 -2.56
C VAL A 67 -19.19 1.36 -2.50
N ASN A 68 -19.37 2.54 -1.91
CA ASN A 68 -20.70 3.11 -1.64
C ASN A 68 -20.80 4.60 -2.00
N TRP A 69 -22.04 5.08 -2.01
CA TRP A 69 -22.37 6.46 -2.35
C TRP A 69 -21.64 7.47 -1.47
N LEU A 70 -21.53 7.21 -0.17
CA LEU A 70 -20.91 8.12 0.79
C LEU A 70 -19.39 8.23 0.57
N GLY A 71 -18.72 7.10 0.28
CA GLY A 71 -17.32 7.09 -0.12
C GLY A 71 -17.08 7.96 -1.37
N MET A 72 -17.95 7.83 -2.37
CA MET A 72 -17.89 8.65 -3.58
C MET A 72 -18.18 10.14 -3.32
N VAL A 73 -19.08 10.48 -2.39
CA VAL A 73 -19.27 11.87 -1.94
C VAL A 73 -17.99 12.43 -1.33
N ILE A 74 -17.28 11.66 -0.50
CA ILE A 74 -16.02 12.10 0.12
C ILE A 74 -14.94 12.34 -0.95
N VAL A 75 -14.80 11.42 -1.91
CA VAL A 75 -13.85 11.57 -3.04
C VAL A 75 -14.23 12.73 -3.94
N GLY A 76 -15.52 12.92 -4.22
CA GLY A 76 -16.03 14.08 -4.96
C GLY A 76 -15.75 15.38 -4.22
N ALA A 77 -15.94 15.41 -2.91
CA ALA A 77 -15.63 16.59 -2.10
C ALA A 77 -14.13 16.91 -2.11
N ALA A 78 -13.26 15.91 -1.93
CA ALA A 78 -11.82 16.06 -2.04
C ALA A 78 -11.38 16.54 -3.44
N THR A 79 -12.00 16.02 -4.51
CA THR A 79 -11.79 16.49 -5.89
C THR A 79 -12.19 17.96 -6.03
N GLY A 80 -13.34 18.35 -5.46
CA GLY A 80 -13.76 19.75 -5.39
C GLY A 80 -12.75 20.63 -4.66
N ILE A 81 -12.22 20.19 -3.52
CA ILE A 81 -11.21 20.92 -2.73
C ILE A 81 -9.93 21.08 -3.53
N PHE A 82 -9.46 20.01 -4.19
CA PHE A 82 -8.29 20.05 -5.07
C PHE A 82 -8.48 21.04 -6.23
N CYS A 83 -9.60 20.98 -6.94
CA CYS A 83 -9.94 21.91 -8.02
C CYS A 83 -10.01 23.36 -7.53
N MET A 84 -10.59 23.60 -6.35
CA MET A 84 -10.65 24.95 -5.77
C MET A 84 -9.27 25.43 -5.32
N SER A 85 -8.44 24.57 -4.71
CA SER A 85 -7.06 24.90 -4.34
C SER A 85 -6.21 25.28 -5.56
N TRP A 86 -6.32 24.52 -6.65
CA TRP A 86 -5.73 24.86 -7.94
C TRP A 86 -6.17 26.26 -8.42
N ASN A 87 -7.47 26.52 -8.44
CA ASN A 87 -8.01 27.80 -8.90
C ASN A 87 -7.59 28.99 -8.02
N ILE A 88 -7.59 28.83 -6.69
CA ILE A 88 -7.18 29.88 -5.76
C ILE A 88 -5.69 30.18 -5.95
N THR A 89 -4.86 29.15 -5.98
CA THR A 89 -3.40 29.28 -6.09
C THR A 89 -3.01 29.92 -7.42
N THR A 90 -3.57 29.43 -8.52
CA THR A 90 -3.28 29.96 -9.85
C THR A 90 -3.86 31.36 -10.06
N PHE A 91 -5.02 31.69 -9.46
CA PHE A 91 -5.55 33.05 -9.43
C PHE A 91 -4.57 34.00 -8.76
N ILE A 92 -4.02 33.64 -7.59
CA ILE A 92 -3.03 34.45 -6.88
C ILE A 92 -1.79 34.69 -7.74
N LEU A 93 -1.25 33.64 -8.34
CA LEU A 93 0.01 33.71 -9.09
C LEU A 93 -0.12 34.41 -10.45
N HIS A 94 -1.28 34.31 -11.11
CA HIS A 94 -1.50 34.84 -12.46
C HIS A 94 -2.35 36.12 -12.50
N SER A 95 -3.01 36.51 -11.41
CA SER A 95 -3.87 37.71 -11.33
C SER A 95 -3.21 38.98 -11.88
N ASN A 96 -1.93 39.17 -11.60
CA ASN A 96 -1.13 40.30 -12.08
C ASN A 96 -1.00 40.38 -13.62
N GLN A 97 -1.20 39.25 -14.32
CA GLN A 97 -1.14 39.15 -15.78
C GLN A 97 -2.49 39.47 -16.45
N PHE A 98 -3.58 39.48 -15.67
CA PHE A 98 -4.97 39.65 -16.14
C PHE A 98 -5.69 40.78 -15.39
N LYS A 99 -5.12 41.98 -15.47
CA LYS A 99 -5.61 43.18 -14.76
C LYS A 99 -7.07 43.54 -15.05
N PHE A 100 -7.61 43.16 -16.22
CA PHE A 100 -9.01 43.42 -16.56
C PHE A 100 -9.99 42.83 -15.53
N LEU A 101 -9.62 41.72 -14.87
CA LEU A 101 -10.46 41.08 -13.85
C LEU A 101 -10.77 42.01 -12.68
N ALA A 102 -9.86 42.92 -12.31
CA ALA A 102 -10.07 43.87 -11.22
C ALA A 102 -11.24 44.84 -11.46
N THR A 103 -11.66 45.03 -12.72
CA THR A 103 -12.82 45.88 -13.09
C THR A 103 -14.12 45.11 -13.27
N THR A 104 -14.11 43.81 -12.93
CA THR A 104 -15.26 42.93 -13.11
C THR A 104 -15.83 42.50 -11.77
N SER A 105 -17.16 42.42 -11.65
CA SER A 105 -17.80 41.83 -10.47
C SER A 105 -17.47 40.34 -10.33
N LYS A 106 -17.26 39.80 -9.12
CA LYS A 106 -16.94 38.38 -8.92
C LYS A 106 -15.74 37.91 -9.76
N PRO A 107 -14.56 38.56 -9.64
CA PRO A 107 -13.39 38.28 -10.46
C PRO A 107 -12.92 36.83 -10.32
N PHE A 108 -12.96 36.27 -9.11
CA PHE A 108 -12.57 34.89 -8.84
C PHE A 108 -13.50 33.87 -9.52
N LEU A 109 -14.83 34.06 -9.46
CA LEU A 109 -15.77 33.17 -10.15
C LEU A 109 -15.54 33.18 -11.67
N LYS A 110 -15.30 34.36 -12.26
CA LYS A 110 -14.97 34.49 -13.69
C LYS A 110 -13.65 33.81 -14.00
N TYR A 111 -12.65 33.92 -13.13
CA TYR A 111 -11.40 33.19 -13.27
C TYR A 111 -11.64 31.68 -13.28
N CYS A 112 -12.36 31.12 -12.31
CA CYS A 112 -12.66 29.68 -12.25
C CYS A 112 -13.38 29.16 -13.50
N ILE A 113 -14.37 29.89 -14.01
CA ILE A 113 -15.11 29.51 -15.24
C ILE A 113 -14.15 29.42 -16.43
N ASN A 114 -13.25 30.39 -16.57
CA ASN A 114 -12.31 30.41 -17.69
C ASN A 114 -11.10 29.49 -17.46
N ASN A 115 -10.78 29.14 -16.22
CA ASN A 115 -9.73 28.19 -15.84
C ASN A 115 -10.25 26.74 -15.70
N ALA A 116 -11.42 26.45 -16.27
CA ALA A 116 -12.09 25.16 -16.09
C ALA A 116 -11.57 24.04 -17.00
N ILE A 117 -10.74 24.33 -18.01
CA ILE A 117 -10.30 23.33 -19.01
C ILE A 117 -9.68 22.10 -18.35
N ILE A 118 -8.60 22.26 -17.55
CA ILE A 118 -7.92 21.12 -16.92
C ILE A 118 -8.83 20.40 -15.91
N PRO A 119 -9.47 21.09 -14.93
CA PRO A 119 -10.36 20.43 -13.97
C PRO A 119 -11.54 19.69 -14.62
N LEU A 120 -12.20 20.29 -15.61
CA LEU A 120 -13.37 19.68 -16.25
C LEU A 120 -12.96 18.47 -17.10
N THR A 121 -11.84 18.57 -17.83
CA THR A 121 -11.29 17.42 -18.55
C THR A 121 -10.98 16.27 -17.60
N PHE A 122 -10.38 16.55 -16.43
CA PHE A 122 -10.11 15.51 -15.44
C PHE A 122 -11.39 14.88 -14.88
N ILE A 123 -12.40 15.68 -14.52
CA ILE A 123 -13.68 15.16 -14.00
C ILE A 123 -14.37 14.26 -15.03
N ILE A 124 -14.43 14.67 -16.30
CA ILE A 124 -15.02 13.86 -17.37
C ILE A 124 -14.21 12.57 -17.56
N PHE A 125 -12.88 12.68 -17.62
CA PHE A 125 -11.99 11.54 -17.77
C PHE A 125 -12.15 10.53 -16.62
N TYR A 126 -12.21 11.01 -15.39
CA TYR A 126 -12.42 10.21 -14.19
C TYR A 126 -13.75 9.47 -14.24
N ILE A 127 -14.86 10.14 -14.58
CA ILE A 127 -16.18 9.49 -14.69
C ILE A 127 -16.18 8.41 -15.77
N VAL A 128 -15.59 8.67 -16.94
CA VAL A 128 -15.50 7.67 -18.02
C VAL A 128 -14.71 6.45 -17.56
N LYS A 129 -13.55 6.66 -16.91
CA LYS A 129 -12.72 5.56 -16.41
C LYS A 129 -13.38 4.80 -15.27
N ASN A 130 -14.05 5.48 -14.33
CA ASN A 130 -14.80 4.85 -13.25
C ASN A 130 -15.96 4.00 -13.78
N VAL A 131 -16.73 4.48 -14.77
CA VAL A 131 -17.78 3.67 -15.42
C VAL A 131 -17.21 2.40 -16.04
N LEU A 132 -16.11 2.50 -16.79
CA LEU A 132 -15.48 1.34 -17.42
C LEU A 132 -14.97 0.34 -16.37
N PHE A 133 -14.37 0.84 -15.29
CA PHE A 133 -13.86 0.01 -14.19
C PHE A 133 -15.00 -0.67 -13.42
N ASP A 134 -16.08 0.05 -13.11
CA ASP A 134 -17.21 -0.51 -12.36
C ASP A 134 -17.94 -1.62 -13.14
N ILE A 135 -17.99 -1.51 -14.47
CA ILE A 135 -18.59 -2.53 -15.36
C ILE A 135 -17.70 -3.77 -15.46
N HIS A 136 -16.40 -3.58 -15.72
CA HIS A 136 -15.51 -4.68 -16.10
C HIS A 136 -14.75 -5.30 -14.91
N SER A 137 -14.44 -4.52 -13.88
CA SER A 137 -13.65 -4.96 -12.72
C SER A 137 -14.52 -5.26 -11.50
N GLU A 138 -15.46 -4.38 -11.16
CA GLU A 138 -16.34 -4.54 -9.98
C GLU A 138 -17.67 -5.25 -10.28
N LEU A 139 -17.99 -5.46 -11.57
CA LEU A 139 -19.19 -6.16 -12.04
C LEU A 139 -20.50 -5.54 -11.50
N LEU A 140 -20.54 -4.21 -11.37
CA LEU A 140 -21.69 -3.49 -10.83
C LEU A 140 -22.82 -3.32 -11.86
N SER A 141 -24.06 -3.25 -11.37
CA SER A 141 -25.22 -2.95 -12.21
C SER A 141 -25.26 -1.47 -12.61
N ALA A 142 -25.85 -1.15 -13.77
CA ALA A 142 -25.96 0.22 -14.27
C ALA A 142 -26.62 1.17 -13.25
N GLY A 143 -27.64 0.70 -12.51
CA GLY A 143 -28.28 1.49 -11.46
C GLY A 143 -27.33 1.83 -10.30
N ARG A 144 -26.47 0.89 -9.89
CA ARG A 144 -25.47 1.13 -8.85
C ARG A 144 -24.38 2.10 -9.33
N ILE A 145 -23.96 1.99 -10.59
CA ILE A 145 -22.98 2.91 -11.20
C ILE A 145 -23.53 4.34 -11.21
N MET A 146 -24.78 4.53 -11.66
CA MET A 146 -25.43 5.85 -11.67
C MET A 146 -25.54 6.43 -10.25
N LEU A 147 -25.80 5.59 -9.25
CA LEU A 147 -25.79 6.01 -7.85
C LEU A 147 -24.39 6.50 -7.44
N LEU A 148 -23.32 5.73 -7.70
CA LEU A 148 -21.94 6.12 -7.36
C LEU A 148 -21.52 7.44 -8.03
N ILE A 149 -21.81 7.61 -9.32
CA ILE A 149 -21.55 8.86 -10.07
C ILE A 149 -22.31 10.04 -9.43
N SER A 150 -23.57 9.83 -9.04
CA SER A 150 -24.35 10.88 -8.38
C SER A 150 -23.71 11.32 -7.06
N GLY A 151 -23.12 10.38 -6.30
CA GLY A 151 -22.39 10.67 -5.07
C GLY A 151 -21.16 11.54 -5.33
N PHE A 152 -20.35 11.15 -6.31
CA PHE A 152 -19.16 11.90 -6.73
C PHE A 152 -19.51 13.35 -7.15
N LEU A 153 -20.49 13.51 -8.03
CA LEU A 153 -20.94 14.84 -8.47
C LEU A 153 -21.55 15.67 -7.33
N THR A 154 -22.26 15.03 -6.40
CA THR A 154 -22.82 15.68 -5.20
C THR A 154 -21.69 16.24 -4.33
N GLY A 155 -20.65 15.45 -4.06
CA GLY A 155 -19.48 15.89 -3.28
C GLY A 155 -18.78 17.10 -3.89
N ILE A 156 -18.53 17.08 -5.22
CA ILE A 156 -17.95 18.22 -5.94
C ILE A 156 -18.84 19.45 -5.80
N THR A 157 -20.15 19.30 -6.05
CA THR A 157 -21.11 20.40 -6.06
C THR A 157 -21.21 21.07 -4.69
N ILE A 158 -21.36 20.28 -3.62
CA ILE A 158 -21.40 20.78 -2.23
C ILE A 158 -20.14 21.60 -1.92
N THR A 159 -18.98 21.06 -2.26
CA THR A 159 -17.69 21.71 -1.98
C THR A 159 -17.51 23.02 -2.74
N VAL A 160 -17.84 23.04 -4.02
CA VAL A 160 -17.77 24.24 -4.85
C VAL A 160 -18.74 25.32 -4.34
N ILE A 161 -19.96 24.93 -3.93
CA ILE A 161 -20.94 25.85 -3.32
C ILE A 161 -20.38 26.44 -2.02
N ILE A 162 -19.88 25.60 -1.10
CA ILE A 162 -19.30 26.04 0.18
C ILE A 162 -18.14 27.02 -0.07
N ALA A 163 -17.23 26.67 -0.99
CA ALA A 163 -16.10 27.52 -1.34
C ALA A 163 -16.57 28.89 -1.85
N PHE A 164 -17.52 28.94 -2.79
CA PHE A 164 -18.03 30.21 -3.29
C PHE A 164 -18.84 31.00 -2.26
N LEU A 165 -19.60 30.36 -1.37
CA LEU A 165 -20.28 31.04 -0.26
C LEU A 165 -19.27 31.75 0.65
N TYR A 166 -18.15 31.09 0.96
CA TYR A 166 -17.06 31.68 1.72
C TYR A 166 -16.37 32.84 0.99
N PHE A 167 -16.04 32.67 -0.30
CA PHE A 167 -15.42 33.72 -1.11
C PHE A 167 -16.34 34.92 -1.34
N PHE A 168 -17.64 34.72 -1.62
CA PHE A 168 -18.58 35.83 -1.81
C PHE A 168 -18.86 36.61 -0.52
N ARG A 169 -18.86 35.94 0.64
CA ARG A 169 -18.94 36.65 1.93
C ARG A 169 -17.72 37.55 2.14
N THR A 170 -16.54 37.04 1.81
CA THR A 170 -15.27 37.79 1.87
C THR A 170 -15.26 38.95 0.87
N GLU A 171 -15.73 38.72 -0.36
CA GLU A 171 -15.83 39.74 -1.42
C GLU A 171 -16.84 40.84 -1.06
N LYS A 172 -17.99 40.50 -0.44
CA LYS A 172 -18.97 41.50 0.01
C LYS A 172 -18.43 42.36 1.15
N SER A 173 -17.61 41.78 2.03
CA SER A 173 -16.86 42.53 3.06
C SER A 173 -15.82 43.46 2.44
N MET A 174 -15.12 43.00 1.38
CA MET A 174 -14.17 43.81 0.62
C MET A 174 -14.84 45.00 -0.06
N MET A 175 -15.93 44.77 -0.80
CA MET A 175 -16.67 45.84 -1.46
C MET A 175 -17.18 46.88 -0.46
N ARG A 176 -17.75 46.48 0.69
CA ARG A 176 -18.19 47.44 1.73
C ARG A 176 -17.09 48.34 2.27
N THR A 177 -15.84 47.87 2.27
CA THR A 177 -14.69 48.66 2.76
C THR A 177 -14.13 49.59 1.67
N MET A 178 -14.27 49.23 0.40
CA MET A 178 -13.73 49.99 -0.74
C MET A 178 -14.76 50.89 -1.42
N GLU A 179 -16.05 50.59 -1.33
CA GLU A 179 -17.18 51.36 -1.88
C GLU A 179 -17.21 52.84 -1.46
N PRO A 180 -16.84 53.22 -0.22
CA PRO A 180 -16.70 54.63 0.17
C PRO A 180 -15.55 55.34 -0.58
N VAL A 181 -14.43 54.64 -0.80
CA VAL A 181 -13.26 55.17 -1.53
C VAL A 181 -13.54 55.23 -3.04
N PHE A 182 -14.37 54.33 -3.57
CA PHE A 182 -14.81 54.33 -4.97
C PHE A 182 -15.82 55.43 -5.30
N ARG A 183 -16.59 55.92 -4.31
CA ARG A 183 -17.60 56.98 -4.49
C ARG A 183 -17.03 58.39 -4.37
N ASP A 184 -15.87 58.57 -3.73
CA ASP A 184 -15.19 59.87 -3.59
C ASP A 184 -13.88 59.92 -4.41
N PRO A 185 -13.87 60.63 -5.56
CA PRO A 185 -12.68 60.80 -6.40
C PRO A 185 -11.48 61.39 -5.66
N LYS A 186 -11.70 62.24 -4.64
CA LYS A 186 -10.63 62.86 -3.85
C LYS A 186 -10.01 61.87 -2.87
N ALA A 187 -10.81 61.00 -2.25
CA ALA A 187 -10.33 59.94 -1.37
C ALA A 187 -9.52 58.88 -2.14
N PHE A 188 -9.98 58.52 -3.35
CA PHE A 188 -9.27 57.60 -4.24
C PHE A 188 -7.90 58.16 -4.66
N ALA A 189 -7.86 59.41 -5.11
CA ALA A 189 -6.64 60.11 -5.52
C ALA A 189 -5.62 60.23 -4.37
N LYS A 190 -6.10 60.49 -3.15
CA LYS A 190 -5.28 60.64 -1.94
C LYS A 190 -4.69 59.31 -1.46
N GLN A 191 -5.37 58.20 -1.69
CA GLN A 191 -4.94 56.88 -1.23
C GLN A 191 -4.10 56.10 -2.26
N PHE A 192 -4.32 56.30 -3.56
CA PHE A 192 -3.69 55.49 -4.62
C PHE A 192 -2.97 56.28 -5.72
N GLY A 193 -3.00 57.62 -5.65
CA GLY A 193 -2.40 58.54 -6.62
C GLY A 193 -3.08 58.55 -8.00
N ILE A 194 -3.34 59.73 -8.56
CA ILE A 194 -3.70 59.87 -9.98
C ILE A 194 -2.40 60.08 -10.76
N GLY A 195 -2.01 59.13 -11.63
CA GLY A 195 -0.87 59.30 -12.54
C GLY A 195 0.49 58.76 -12.06
N GLY A 196 0.52 57.67 -11.28
CA GLY A 196 1.78 57.03 -10.89
C GLY A 196 2.50 56.34 -12.06
N LYS A 197 3.77 56.71 -12.30
CA LYS A 197 4.76 56.20 -13.28
C LYS A 197 4.31 54.96 -14.08
N HIS A 198 4.01 55.16 -15.36
CA HIS A 198 3.89 54.10 -16.37
C HIS A 198 5.23 53.37 -16.54
N PHE A 199 5.55 52.41 -15.67
CA PHE A 199 6.63 51.47 -15.95
C PHE A 199 6.19 50.56 -17.10
N HIS A 200 7.00 50.53 -18.16
CA HIS A 200 6.78 49.74 -19.37
C HIS A 200 6.24 48.33 -19.08
N GLU A 201 5.16 48.03 -19.80
CA GLU A 201 4.25 46.88 -19.75
C GLU A 201 4.91 45.51 -20.05
N LYS A 202 5.91 45.07 -19.29
CA LYS A 202 6.45 43.70 -19.45
C LYS A 202 5.54 42.67 -18.75
N GLY A 203 4.71 41.96 -19.53
CA GLY A 203 4.13 40.67 -19.12
C GLY A 203 2.59 40.55 -19.02
N ILE A 204 1.83 41.54 -19.49
CA ILE A 204 0.36 41.45 -19.60
C ILE A 204 0.01 40.59 -20.83
N LEU A 205 -0.85 39.59 -20.65
CA LEU A 205 -1.31 38.73 -21.75
C LEU A 205 -2.49 39.39 -22.46
N ARG A 206 -2.48 39.35 -23.80
CA ARG A 206 -3.59 39.83 -24.63
C ARG A 206 -4.79 38.88 -24.48
N VAL A 207 -5.90 39.40 -23.99
CA VAL A 207 -7.18 38.71 -23.90
C VAL A 207 -8.22 39.54 -24.65
N GLU A 208 -8.91 38.94 -25.61
CA GLU A 208 -9.96 39.61 -26.40
C GLU A 208 -11.37 39.22 -25.92
N TRP A 209 -11.53 38.00 -25.40
CA TRP A 209 -12.82 37.45 -25.01
C TRP A 209 -12.73 36.66 -23.70
N PHE A 210 -13.72 36.76 -22.83
CA PHE A 210 -13.84 35.93 -21.64
C PHE A 210 -15.30 35.55 -21.37
N PHE A 211 -15.53 34.43 -20.70
CA PHE A 211 -16.86 34.03 -20.24
C PHE A 211 -17.22 34.74 -18.94
N ASN A 212 -18.41 35.35 -18.90
CA ASN A 212 -18.97 35.92 -17.68
C ASN A 212 -19.65 34.86 -16.80
N THR A 213 -20.23 35.28 -15.66
CA THR A 213 -20.92 34.40 -14.70
C THR A 213 -22.17 33.70 -15.24
N SER A 214 -22.67 34.09 -16.42
CA SER A 214 -23.81 33.48 -17.11
C SER A 214 -23.37 32.74 -18.37
N PHE A 215 -22.08 32.39 -18.48
CA PHE A 215 -21.46 31.73 -19.64
C PHE A 215 -21.64 32.49 -20.97
N LYS A 216 -21.84 33.82 -20.93
CA LYS A 216 -21.85 34.68 -22.11
C LYS A 216 -20.45 35.25 -22.38
N LEU A 217 -20.05 35.26 -23.64
CA LEU A 217 -18.82 35.89 -24.11
C LEU A 217 -18.88 37.41 -23.96
N LYS A 218 -17.84 38.01 -23.38
CA LYS A 218 -17.69 39.46 -23.23
C LYS A 218 -16.26 39.89 -23.55
N MET A 219 -16.12 41.13 -24.02
CA MET A 219 -14.81 41.78 -24.18
C MET A 219 -14.32 42.37 -22.85
N PRO A 220 -13.01 42.27 -22.54
CA PRO A 220 -12.43 42.91 -21.37
C PRO A 220 -12.42 44.44 -21.50
N ARG A 221 -12.60 45.15 -20.37
CA ARG A 221 -12.52 46.61 -20.33
C ARG A 221 -11.06 47.05 -20.28
N ASN A 222 -10.77 48.21 -20.88
CA ASN A 222 -9.43 48.80 -20.82
C ASN A 222 -9.12 49.26 -19.38
N VAL A 223 -7.98 48.83 -18.85
CA VAL A 223 -7.52 49.04 -17.47
C VAL A 223 -6.21 49.81 -17.37
N SER A 224 -5.74 50.39 -18.47
CA SER A 224 -4.50 51.18 -18.55
C SER A 224 -4.43 52.39 -17.61
N HIS A 225 -5.56 52.81 -17.01
CA HIS A 225 -5.69 53.98 -16.15
C HIS A 225 -5.60 53.70 -14.63
N TYR A 226 -5.54 52.44 -14.18
CA TYR A 226 -5.46 52.11 -12.75
C TYR A 226 -4.02 51.98 -12.24
N SER A 227 -3.70 52.53 -11.06
CA SER A 227 -2.37 52.41 -10.46
C SER A 227 -2.08 50.98 -10.00
N GLN A 228 -0.81 50.55 -10.11
CA GLN A 228 -0.39 49.20 -9.72
C GLN A 228 -0.66 48.92 -8.22
N GLU A 229 -0.58 49.94 -7.37
CA GLU A 229 -0.88 49.83 -5.93
C GLU A 229 -2.34 49.48 -5.65
N PHE A 230 -3.28 49.99 -6.45
CA PHE A 230 -4.69 49.64 -6.35
C PHE A 230 -4.92 48.16 -6.69
N ILE A 231 -4.30 47.70 -7.78
CA ILE A 231 -4.38 46.32 -8.25
C ILE A 231 -3.76 45.37 -7.22
N ASP A 232 -2.58 45.71 -6.70
CA ASP A 232 -1.88 44.92 -5.69
C ASP A 232 -2.65 44.88 -4.35
N THR A 233 -3.38 45.94 -3.98
CA THR A 233 -4.17 45.99 -2.73
C THR A 233 -5.42 45.10 -2.80
N VAL A 234 -6.11 45.08 -3.95
CA VAL A 234 -7.25 44.18 -4.19
C VAL A 234 -6.79 42.72 -4.16
N PHE A 235 -5.67 42.39 -4.81
CA PHE A 235 -5.17 41.01 -4.83
C PHE A 235 -4.52 40.58 -3.49
N LYS A 236 -3.75 41.42 -2.80
CA LYS A 236 -3.10 41.10 -1.52
C LYS A 236 -4.07 40.70 -0.40
N ARG A 237 -5.31 41.22 -0.38
CA ARG A 237 -6.31 40.85 0.65
C ARG A 237 -6.97 39.48 0.41
N HIS A 238 -6.97 38.95 -0.81
CA HIS A 238 -7.41 37.57 -1.09
C HIS A 238 -6.38 36.51 -0.62
N HIS A 239 -5.14 36.92 -0.34
CA HIS A 239 -4.06 36.00 0.04
C HIS A 239 -4.19 35.51 1.49
N PHE A 240 -4.69 36.36 2.40
CA PHE A 240 -4.93 35.97 3.79
C PHE A 240 -5.99 34.87 3.91
N THR A 241 -7.04 34.97 3.09
CA THR A 241 -8.09 33.97 2.96
C THR A 241 -7.56 32.61 2.50
N ALA A 242 -6.67 32.59 1.51
CA ALA A 242 -6.06 31.35 1.02
C ALA A 242 -5.20 30.66 2.09
N VAL A 243 -4.44 31.43 2.87
CA VAL A 243 -3.60 30.93 3.96
C VAL A 243 -4.45 30.32 5.08
N ILE A 244 -5.54 30.99 5.45
CA ILE A 244 -6.50 30.47 6.42
C ILE A 244 -7.09 29.15 5.93
N SER A 245 -7.45 29.04 4.65
CA SER A 245 -7.94 27.78 4.06
C SER A 245 -6.90 26.66 4.11
N ILE A 246 -5.61 26.94 3.90
CA ILE A 246 -4.53 25.95 4.05
C ILE A 246 -4.45 25.46 5.51
N ILE A 247 -4.48 26.39 6.47
CA ILE A 247 -4.42 26.06 7.90
C ILE A 247 -5.62 25.19 8.28
N PHE A 248 -6.84 25.53 7.86
CA PHE A 248 -8.02 24.72 8.13
C PHE A 248 -7.95 23.34 7.48
N ALA A 249 -7.48 23.22 6.23
CA ALA A 249 -7.30 21.94 5.57
C ALA A 249 -6.26 21.06 6.28
N PHE A 250 -5.15 21.66 6.72
CA PHE A 250 -4.12 20.98 7.51
C PHE A 250 -4.69 20.49 8.86
N LEU A 251 -5.36 21.36 9.62
CA LEU A 251 -5.97 21.01 10.90
C LEU A 251 -7.05 19.92 10.73
N PHE A 252 -7.81 19.96 9.64
CA PHE A 252 -8.79 18.94 9.31
C PHE A 252 -8.15 17.57 9.05
N LEU A 253 -7.07 17.51 8.23
CA LEU A 253 -6.34 16.26 8.01
C LEU A 253 -5.68 15.73 9.29
N ALA A 254 -5.10 16.63 10.10
CA ALA A 254 -4.53 16.24 11.40
C ALA A 254 -5.59 15.67 12.34
N LEU A 255 -6.78 16.27 12.39
CA LEU A 255 -7.91 15.76 13.17
C LEU A 255 -8.38 14.39 12.68
N LEU A 256 -8.49 14.19 11.36
CA LEU A 256 -8.79 12.87 10.80
C LEU A 256 -7.73 11.84 11.18
N GLY A 257 -6.46 12.18 10.99
CA GLY A 257 -5.31 11.37 11.41
C GLY A 257 -5.40 10.96 12.88
N MET A 258 -5.89 11.87 13.73
CA MET A 258 -6.05 11.60 15.15
C MET A 258 -7.20 10.64 15.50
N LEU A 259 -8.24 10.59 14.67
CA LEU A 259 -9.47 9.84 14.93
C LEU A 259 -9.57 8.54 14.12
N MET A 260 -8.60 8.24 13.24
CA MET A 260 -8.61 7.09 12.33
C MET A 260 -8.71 5.72 13.01
N ASP A 261 -8.46 5.62 14.32
CA ASP A 261 -8.67 4.37 15.03
C ASP A 261 -10.14 3.94 15.03
N LYS A 262 -11.10 4.82 14.70
CA LYS A 262 -12.48 4.42 14.42
C LYS A 262 -12.69 4.27 12.91
N PRO A 263 -13.31 3.17 12.43
CA PRO A 263 -13.52 2.92 11.00
C PRO A 263 -14.13 4.08 10.22
N PHE A 264 -15.02 4.85 10.87
CA PHE A 264 -15.68 6.01 10.27
C PHE A 264 -14.73 7.14 9.84
N PHE A 265 -13.58 7.31 10.48
CA PHE A 265 -12.62 8.36 10.10
C PHE A 265 -11.56 7.89 9.09
N ILE A 266 -11.60 6.62 8.68
CA ILE A 266 -10.76 6.10 7.60
C ILE A 266 -11.41 6.53 6.28
N ILE A 267 -11.03 7.71 5.79
CA ILE A 267 -11.49 8.21 4.49
C ILE A 267 -10.85 7.42 3.35
N PRO A 268 -11.47 7.37 2.15
CA PRO A 268 -10.87 6.74 0.98
C PRO A 268 -9.48 7.32 0.66
N ALA A 269 -8.55 6.48 0.28
CA ALA A 269 -7.17 6.84 -0.05
C ALA A 269 -7.12 7.91 -1.15
N ALA A 270 -7.95 7.80 -2.18
CA ALA A 270 -8.07 8.82 -3.22
C ALA A 270 -8.42 10.21 -2.66
N ALA A 271 -9.33 10.27 -1.70
CA ALA A 271 -9.69 11.52 -1.04
C ALA A 271 -8.51 12.08 -0.23
N ALA A 272 -7.81 11.23 0.53
CA ALA A 272 -6.62 11.64 1.28
C ALA A 272 -5.52 12.19 0.35
N ILE A 273 -5.22 11.49 -0.75
CA ILE A 273 -4.22 11.92 -1.75
C ILE A 273 -4.62 13.25 -2.41
N LEU A 274 -5.89 13.43 -2.79
CA LEU A 274 -6.39 14.68 -3.36
C LEU A 274 -6.28 15.85 -2.39
N LEU A 275 -6.61 15.63 -1.11
CA LEU A 275 -6.45 16.64 -0.06
C LEU A 275 -4.97 16.99 0.17
N PHE A 276 -4.09 15.99 0.16
CA PHE A 276 -2.65 16.20 0.24
C PHE A 276 -2.13 17.06 -0.92
N PHE A 277 -2.51 16.71 -2.17
CA PHE A 277 -2.15 17.51 -3.35
C PHE A 277 -2.72 18.92 -3.28
N ALA A 278 -3.95 19.09 -2.77
CA ALA A 278 -4.53 20.40 -2.56
C ALA A 278 -3.70 21.26 -1.60
N ILE A 279 -3.19 20.68 -0.51
CA ILE A 279 -2.30 21.37 0.44
C ILE A 279 -0.95 21.68 -0.21
N LEU A 280 -0.34 20.73 -0.93
CA LEU A 280 0.96 20.94 -1.57
C LEU A 280 0.91 22.07 -2.60
N ILE A 281 -0.14 22.13 -3.43
CA ILE A 281 -0.34 23.21 -4.40
C ILE A 281 -0.45 24.55 -3.66
N ALA A 282 -1.31 24.62 -2.65
CA ALA A 282 -1.56 25.86 -1.93
C ALA A 282 -0.34 26.34 -1.14
N ALA A 283 0.37 25.43 -0.46
CA ALA A 283 1.61 25.72 0.26
C ALA A 283 2.73 26.17 -0.69
N SER A 284 2.91 25.47 -1.82
CA SER A 284 3.90 25.85 -2.83
C SER A 284 3.59 27.21 -3.45
N GLY A 285 2.32 27.51 -3.69
CA GLY A 285 1.87 28.84 -4.12
C GLY A 285 2.16 29.94 -3.10
N ALA A 286 1.87 29.68 -1.82
CA ALA A 286 2.15 30.61 -0.73
C ALA A 286 3.66 30.85 -0.55
N LEU A 287 4.48 29.79 -0.55
CA LEU A 287 5.93 29.88 -0.42
C LEU A 287 6.57 30.63 -1.59
N ALA A 288 6.20 30.28 -2.84
CA ALA A 288 6.70 30.96 -4.03
C ALA A 288 6.36 32.46 -4.02
N TYR A 289 5.17 32.81 -3.53
CA TYR A 289 4.72 34.20 -3.43
C TYR A 289 5.42 34.97 -2.29
N TRP A 290 5.54 34.38 -1.10
CA TRP A 290 6.05 35.06 0.10
C TRP A 290 7.56 35.15 0.14
N LEU A 291 8.25 34.04 -0.11
CA LEU A 291 9.69 33.97 0.06
C LEU A 291 10.43 34.55 -1.14
N LYS A 292 9.77 34.76 -2.28
CA LYS A 292 10.38 35.28 -3.51
C LYS A 292 11.72 34.57 -3.78
N SER A 293 12.84 35.27 -3.83
CA SER A 293 14.19 34.69 -4.03
C SER A 293 14.75 33.93 -2.82
N TRP A 294 14.17 34.05 -1.63
CA TRP A 294 14.60 33.40 -0.39
C TRP A 294 14.02 31.99 -0.18
N TRP A 295 13.19 31.50 -1.09
CA TRP A 295 12.53 30.19 -0.92
C TRP A 295 13.56 29.07 -0.75
N PHE A 296 14.64 29.08 -1.53
CA PHE A 296 15.67 28.05 -1.52
C PHE A 296 16.47 28.02 -0.19
N PRO A 297 17.02 29.15 0.31
CA PRO A 297 17.65 29.18 1.63
C PRO A 297 16.76 28.68 2.78
N VAL A 298 15.46 29.05 2.79
CA VAL A 298 14.53 28.63 3.85
C VAL A 298 14.30 27.12 3.81
N VAL A 299 14.09 26.55 2.63
CA VAL A 299 13.93 25.09 2.47
C VAL A 299 15.18 24.35 2.93
N LEU A 300 16.38 24.88 2.62
CA LEU A 300 17.65 24.28 3.08
C LEU A 300 17.75 24.26 4.61
N VAL A 301 17.39 25.36 5.28
CA VAL A 301 17.38 25.43 6.76
C VAL A 301 16.38 24.43 7.34
N ILE A 302 15.19 24.29 6.76
CA ILE A 302 14.19 23.31 7.20
C ILE A 302 14.76 21.88 7.09
N ILE A 303 15.42 21.54 5.97
CA ILE A 303 16.03 20.22 5.79
C ILE A 303 17.11 19.95 6.85
N LEU A 304 17.98 20.94 7.14
CA LEU A 304 19.01 20.81 8.17
C LEU A 304 18.40 20.60 9.56
N VAL A 305 17.36 21.34 9.91
CA VAL A 305 16.64 21.18 11.19
C VAL A 305 16.00 19.79 11.27
N LEU A 306 15.31 19.35 10.22
CA LEU A 306 14.71 18.02 10.18
C LEU A 306 15.78 16.91 10.33
N ASN A 307 16.93 17.04 9.67
CA ASN A 307 18.03 16.09 9.81
C ASN A 307 18.51 15.98 11.27
N ILE A 308 18.69 17.11 11.96
CA ILE A 308 19.07 17.12 13.39
C ILE A 308 18.00 16.44 14.24
N LEU A 309 16.72 16.70 13.98
CA LEU A 309 15.61 16.06 14.71
C LEU A 309 15.55 14.54 14.49
N PHE A 310 15.87 14.07 13.28
CA PHE A 310 15.99 12.65 12.96
C PHE A 310 17.20 11.99 13.63
N GLU A 311 18.39 12.61 13.57
CA GLU A 311 19.62 12.10 14.20
C GLU A 311 19.49 11.98 15.72
N LYS A 312 18.77 12.92 16.35
CA LYS A 312 18.48 12.88 17.80
C LYS A 312 17.31 11.97 18.17
N GLU A 313 16.69 11.31 17.18
CA GLU A 313 15.50 10.46 17.34
C GLU A 313 14.33 11.18 18.04
N ILE A 314 14.26 12.51 17.92
CA ILE A 314 13.14 13.33 18.37
C ILE A 314 11.94 13.07 17.46
N ILE A 315 12.21 12.96 16.16
CA ILE A 315 11.28 12.43 15.17
C ILE A 315 11.83 11.08 14.75
N ASP A 316 11.11 10.01 15.05
CA ASP A 316 11.46 8.64 14.66
C ASP A 316 10.38 8.09 13.72
N PRO A 317 10.53 8.24 12.40
CA PRO A 317 9.57 7.74 11.42
C PRO A 317 9.75 6.24 11.15
N ARG A 318 10.74 5.60 11.78
CA ARG A 318 11.07 4.20 11.49
C ARG A 318 10.01 3.29 12.07
N ASN A 319 9.56 2.34 11.26
CA ASN A 319 8.51 1.41 11.65
C ASN A 319 9.04 0.29 12.56
N LYS A 320 8.35 0.02 13.67
CA LYS A 320 8.78 -0.91 14.72
C LYS A 320 8.00 -2.23 14.66
N ALA A 321 8.61 -3.30 15.17
CA ALA A 321 7.97 -4.57 15.45
C ALA A 321 7.23 -4.47 16.79
N TYR A 322 5.91 -4.60 16.80
CA TYR A 322 5.14 -4.32 18.00
C TYR A 322 5.12 -5.50 18.96
N GLY A 323 5.67 -5.27 20.15
CA GLY A 323 5.75 -6.23 21.24
C GLY A 323 7.17 -6.41 21.81
N ILE A 324 8.22 -5.91 21.15
CA ILE A 324 9.61 -6.03 21.63
C ILE A 324 10.19 -4.74 22.22
N ASN A 325 11.22 -4.88 23.04
CA ASN A 325 11.83 -3.77 23.75
C ASN A 325 12.82 -2.95 22.89
N TYR A 326 12.42 -1.73 22.50
CA TYR A 326 13.30 -0.79 21.79
C TYR A 326 14.08 0.16 22.72
N THR A 327 13.71 0.24 24.00
CA THR A 327 14.28 1.19 24.98
C THR A 327 15.54 0.63 25.66
N ASN A 328 15.71 -0.69 25.72
CA ASN A 328 16.93 -1.35 26.22
C ASN A 328 18.11 -1.21 25.23
N ARG A 329 18.64 0.01 25.08
CA ARG A 329 19.73 0.33 24.14
C ARG A 329 21.07 -0.31 24.50
N LYS A 330 21.35 -0.45 25.80
CA LYS A 330 22.66 -0.93 26.30
C LYS A 330 22.89 -2.41 26.03
N GLU A 331 21.82 -3.20 26.01
CA GLU A 331 21.90 -4.65 25.84
C GLU A 331 21.34 -5.13 24.50
N ARG A 332 21.33 -4.25 23.50
CA ARG A 332 21.01 -4.64 22.12
C ARG A 332 21.99 -5.71 21.64
N PRO A 333 21.52 -6.78 20.98
CA PRO A 333 22.41 -7.78 20.41
C PRO A 333 23.35 -7.18 19.38
N VAL A 334 24.59 -7.65 19.38
CA VAL A 334 25.59 -7.24 18.39
C VAL A 334 25.34 -8.01 17.09
N TYR A 335 25.17 -7.27 15.99
CA TYR A 335 24.98 -7.84 14.67
C TYR A 335 26.32 -7.94 13.94
N ASN A 336 27.08 -9.00 14.23
CA ASN A 336 28.30 -9.33 13.52
C ASN A 336 28.41 -10.86 13.37
N ARG A 337 29.38 -11.30 12.56
CA ARG A 337 29.61 -12.72 12.28
C ARG A 337 29.78 -13.54 13.55
N ASP A 338 30.69 -13.15 14.44
CA ASP A 338 31.05 -13.97 15.60
C ASP A 338 29.88 -14.12 16.58
N SER A 339 29.14 -13.04 16.83
CA SER A 339 27.93 -13.07 17.68
C SER A 339 26.84 -13.97 17.08
N ILE A 340 26.63 -13.91 15.75
CA ILE A 340 25.64 -14.78 15.08
C ILE A 340 26.10 -16.24 15.13
N MET A 341 27.37 -16.52 14.87
CA MET A 341 27.92 -17.88 14.91
C MET A 341 27.89 -18.49 16.31
N GLN A 342 27.96 -17.68 17.36
CA GLN A 342 27.77 -18.13 18.74
C GLN A 342 26.33 -18.61 19.02
N LEU A 343 25.32 -18.02 18.36
CA LEU A 343 23.92 -18.46 18.49
C LEU A 343 23.68 -19.83 17.83
N CYS A 344 24.47 -20.18 16.81
CA CYS A 344 24.39 -21.47 16.10
C CYS A 344 25.65 -22.32 16.24
N ASN A 345 26.22 -22.33 17.44
CA ASN A 345 27.26 -23.30 17.78
C ASN A 345 26.68 -24.73 17.79
N ILE A 346 27.52 -25.75 17.59
CA ILE A 346 27.06 -27.14 17.43
C ILE A 346 26.27 -27.63 18.64
N GLN A 347 26.67 -27.24 19.86
CA GLN A 347 25.96 -27.62 21.09
C GLN A 347 24.55 -27.06 21.12
N GLN A 348 24.36 -25.78 20.77
CA GLN A 348 23.04 -25.15 20.70
C GLN A 348 22.19 -25.77 19.57
N MET A 349 22.79 -26.00 18.39
CA MET A 349 22.11 -26.64 17.27
C MET A 349 21.61 -28.04 17.62
N GLU A 350 22.42 -28.84 18.33
CA GLU A 350 22.01 -30.17 18.77
C GLU A 350 20.93 -30.10 19.85
N ALA A 351 21.03 -29.18 20.82
CA ALA A 351 19.99 -28.98 21.84
C ALA A 351 18.64 -28.62 21.22
N ASP A 352 18.62 -27.67 20.27
CA ASP A 352 17.40 -27.23 19.59
C ASP A 352 16.84 -28.32 18.67
N LYS A 353 17.73 -29.11 18.04
CA LYS A 353 17.33 -30.28 17.24
C LYS A 353 16.67 -31.34 18.12
N GLN A 354 17.22 -31.67 19.29
CA GLN A 354 16.61 -32.61 20.22
C GLN A 354 15.26 -32.10 20.75
N HIS A 355 15.16 -30.80 21.04
CA HIS A 355 13.89 -30.16 21.37
C HIS A 355 12.85 -30.34 20.27
N MET A 356 13.23 -30.10 19.01
CA MET A 356 12.34 -30.27 17.86
C MET A 356 11.95 -31.74 17.62
N ILE A 357 12.86 -32.70 17.87
CA ILE A 357 12.52 -34.14 17.86
C ILE A 357 11.43 -34.43 18.88
N GLY A 358 11.48 -33.84 20.08
CA GLY A 358 10.41 -33.97 21.07
C GLY A 358 9.03 -33.53 20.55
N ILE A 359 8.99 -32.48 19.73
CA ILE A 359 7.74 -32.01 19.10
C ILE A 359 7.31 -32.95 17.97
N LEU A 360 8.25 -33.45 17.17
CA LEU A 360 7.98 -34.46 16.13
C LEU A 360 7.40 -35.75 16.73
N GLU A 361 7.90 -36.20 17.88
CA GLU A 361 7.36 -37.36 18.60
C GLU A 361 5.92 -37.12 19.07
N LYS A 362 5.62 -35.95 19.63
CA LYS A 362 4.22 -35.60 19.97
C LYS A 362 3.33 -35.51 18.74
N TRP A 363 3.85 -34.99 17.63
CA TRP A 363 3.14 -34.99 16.35
C TRP A 363 2.87 -36.41 15.85
N LYS A 364 3.80 -37.35 16.04
CA LYS A 364 3.63 -38.77 15.67
C LYS A 364 2.59 -39.45 16.55
N GLN A 365 2.63 -39.22 17.86
CA GLN A 365 1.72 -39.84 18.85
C GLN A 365 0.23 -39.55 18.59
N LYS A 366 -0.10 -38.42 17.94
CA LYS A 366 -1.47 -38.07 17.57
C LYS A 366 -1.94 -38.68 16.23
N GLN A 367 -1.06 -39.36 15.49
CA GLN A 367 -1.43 -40.01 14.23
C GLN A 367 -1.99 -41.41 14.48
N THR A 368 -2.83 -41.89 13.58
CA THR A 368 -3.45 -43.21 13.68
C THR A 368 -2.60 -44.31 13.06
N GLU A 369 -1.75 -43.97 12.09
CA GLU A 369 -0.86 -44.90 11.41
C GLU A 369 0.48 -45.00 12.12
N GLU A 370 1.14 -46.17 12.04
CA GLU A 370 2.49 -46.36 12.60
C GLU A 370 3.54 -45.48 11.88
N LYS A 371 3.42 -45.39 10.56
CA LYS A 371 4.24 -44.57 9.67
C LYS A 371 3.36 -43.58 8.88
N PRO A 372 2.87 -42.51 9.52
CA PRO A 372 2.01 -41.53 8.89
C PRO A 372 2.77 -40.76 7.79
N LEU A 373 2.06 -40.27 6.78
CA LEU A 373 2.62 -39.29 5.84
C LEU A 373 2.83 -37.94 6.55
N LEU A 374 4.03 -37.37 6.41
CA LEU A 374 4.39 -36.07 6.98
C LEU A 374 4.08 -34.95 5.99
N TYR A 375 3.17 -34.04 6.34
CA TYR A 375 2.80 -32.92 5.48
C TYR A 375 3.57 -31.65 5.83
N ILE A 376 4.08 -30.98 4.81
CA ILE A 376 4.68 -29.63 4.89
C ILE A 376 3.95 -28.72 3.91
N ILE A 377 3.50 -27.56 4.38
CA ILE A 377 2.80 -26.58 3.54
C ILE A 377 3.69 -25.36 3.32
N ASN A 378 3.97 -25.07 2.07
CA ASN A 378 4.77 -23.95 1.59
C ASN A 378 3.89 -22.99 0.81
N VAL A 379 3.91 -21.71 1.16
CA VAL A 379 2.99 -20.70 0.59
C VAL A 379 3.76 -19.50 0.02
N SER A 380 3.37 -19.04 -1.15
CA SER A 380 4.08 -17.95 -1.84
C SER A 380 3.69 -16.57 -1.33
N GLY A 381 4.56 -15.58 -1.57
CA GLY A 381 4.15 -14.19 -1.54
C GLY A 381 3.11 -13.84 -2.61
N GLY A 382 2.64 -12.58 -2.63
CA GLY A 382 1.66 -12.11 -3.62
C GLY A 382 0.47 -11.32 -3.08
N GLY A 383 0.59 -10.69 -1.90
CA GLY A 383 -0.45 -9.83 -1.32
C GLY A 383 -1.77 -10.56 -1.05
N THR A 384 -2.88 -9.82 -1.14
CA THR A 384 -4.23 -10.36 -0.83
C THR A 384 -4.64 -11.47 -1.80
N ARG A 385 -4.13 -11.45 -3.04
CA ARG A 385 -4.28 -12.54 -4.02
C ARG A 385 -3.77 -13.87 -3.47
N SER A 386 -2.51 -13.90 -3.04
CA SER A 386 -1.91 -15.11 -2.46
C SER A 386 -2.60 -15.53 -1.17
N ALA A 387 -2.95 -14.58 -0.31
CA ALA A 387 -3.67 -14.85 0.94
C ALA A 387 -5.01 -15.57 0.69
N THR A 388 -5.79 -15.04 -0.27
CA THR A 388 -7.11 -15.58 -0.65
C THR A 388 -6.99 -16.94 -1.32
N PHE A 389 -6.03 -17.10 -2.25
CA PHE A 389 -5.79 -18.37 -2.93
C PHE A 389 -5.34 -19.46 -1.95
N THR A 390 -4.40 -19.13 -1.06
CA THR A 390 -3.89 -20.04 -0.03
C THR A 390 -5.00 -20.53 0.88
N LEU A 391 -5.83 -19.62 1.40
CA LEU A 391 -6.95 -19.99 2.26
C LEU A 391 -7.94 -20.92 1.54
N ASN A 392 -8.31 -20.60 0.29
CA ASN A 392 -9.22 -21.44 -0.50
C ASN A 392 -8.64 -22.85 -0.75
N VAL A 393 -7.35 -22.95 -1.09
CA VAL A 393 -6.68 -24.25 -1.30
C VAL A 393 -6.64 -25.05 0.00
N MET A 394 -6.30 -24.44 1.13
CA MET A 394 -6.29 -25.11 2.43
C MET A 394 -7.68 -25.58 2.86
N GLN A 395 -8.72 -24.77 2.66
CA GLN A 395 -10.11 -25.20 2.88
C GLN A 395 -10.47 -26.42 2.04
N GLN A 396 -10.19 -26.38 0.73
CA GLN A 396 -10.50 -27.48 -0.17
C GLN A 396 -9.69 -28.75 0.16
N LEU A 397 -8.41 -28.61 0.49
CA LEU A 397 -7.56 -29.73 0.94
C LEU A 397 -8.12 -30.36 2.21
N ASP A 398 -8.47 -29.55 3.21
CA ASP A 398 -9.02 -30.04 4.46
C ASP A 398 -10.37 -30.72 4.27
N ALA A 399 -11.22 -30.22 3.37
CA ALA A 399 -12.47 -30.89 2.99
C ALA A 399 -12.21 -32.27 2.37
N LEU A 400 -11.23 -32.39 1.47
CA LEU A 400 -10.84 -33.67 0.88
C LEU A 400 -10.20 -34.64 1.88
N MET A 401 -9.52 -34.11 2.90
CA MET A 401 -8.90 -34.84 4.00
C MET A 401 -9.82 -35.00 5.22
N GLN A 402 -11.12 -34.69 5.09
CA GLN A 402 -12.13 -34.84 6.14
C GLN A 402 -11.76 -34.14 7.48
N GLY A 403 -11.12 -32.97 7.40
CA GLY A 403 -10.71 -32.19 8.57
C GLY A 403 -9.32 -32.52 9.14
N ASN A 404 -8.57 -33.42 8.51
CA ASN A 404 -7.27 -33.89 9.01
C ASN A 404 -6.05 -33.14 8.46
N LEU A 405 -6.21 -32.12 7.61
CA LEU A 405 -5.06 -31.44 6.98
C LEU A 405 -4.08 -30.90 8.04
N MET A 406 -4.60 -30.18 9.05
CA MET A 406 -3.76 -29.59 10.11
C MET A 406 -3.24 -30.64 11.10
N ASN A 407 -3.90 -31.80 11.25
CA ASN A 407 -3.39 -32.89 12.07
C ASN A 407 -2.15 -33.54 11.44
N LYS A 408 -2.18 -33.74 10.13
CA LYS A 408 -1.08 -34.33 9.33
C LYS A 408 0.05 -33.34 9.03
N THR A 409 -0.25 -32.05 9.02
CA THR A 409 0.76 -30.99 8.78
C THR A 409 1.63 -30.81 10.01
N PHE A 410 2.95 -30.92 9.84
CA PHE A 410 3.90 -30.62 10.90
C PHE A 410 4.29 -29.14 10.90
N ILE A 411 4.57 -28.58 9.73
CA ILE A 411 5.02 -27.20 9.60
C ILE A 411 4.40 -26.48 8.40
N ILE A 412 4.15 -25.18 8.58
CA ILE A 412 3.77 -24.23 7.54
C ILE A 412 4.87 -23.18 7.42
N ASN A 413 5.28 -22.87 6.19
CA ASN A 413 6.32 -21.89 5.91
C ASN A 413 6.01 -21.14 4.60
N GLY A 414 6.62 -19.96 4.41
CA GLY A 414 6.38 -19.18 3.21
C GLY A 414 6.70 -17.70 3.34
N ALA A 415 6.12 -16.92 2.43
CA ALA A 415 6.31 -15.48 2.35
C ALA A 415 5.00 -14.70 2.20
N SER A 416 5.04 -13.46 2.70
CA SER A 416 4.08 -12.38 2.46
C SER A 416 2.61 -12.83 2.53
N GLY A 417 1.82 -12.49 1.50
CA GLY A 417 0.39 -12.79 1.39
C GLY A 417 0.00 -14.24 1.72
N GLY A 418 0.75 -15.24 1.25
CA GLY A 418 0.44 -16.64 1.52
C GLY A 418 0.44 -16.96 3.02
N MET A 419 1.40 -16.40 3.76
CA MET A 419 1.47 -16.57 5.22
C MET A 419 0.31 -15.90 5.94
N LEU A 420 -0.24 -14.79 5.41
CA LEU A 420 -1.46 -14.18 5.95
C LEU A 420 -2.65 -15.14 5.89
N GLY A 421 -2.84 -15.79 4.74
CA GLY A 421 -3.92 -16.77 4.54
C GLY A 421 -3.72 -18.04 5.35
N ALA A 422 -2.49 -18.57 5.38
CA ALA A 422 -2.19 -19.81 6.07
C ALA A 422 -2.25 -19.67 7.61
N ALA A 423 -1.75 -18.56 8.16
CA ALA A 423 -1.87 -18.27 9.58
C ALA A 423 -3.35 -18.12 9.98
N TYR A 424 -4.15 -17.44 9.17
CA TYR A 424 -5.58 -17.30 9.44
C TYR A 424 -6.30 -18.65 9.49
N TYR A 425 -6.06 -19.52 8.51
CA TYR A 425 -6.62 -20.87 8.51
C TYR A 425 -6.20 -21.69 9.74
N ARG A 426 -4.91 -21.68 10.06
CA ARG A 426 -4.36 -22.39 11.21
C ARG A 426 -4.97 -21.91 12.53
N GLU A 427 -5.18 -20.61 12.69
CA GLU A 427 -5.80 -20.08 13.90
C GLU A 427 -7.28 -20.44 14.02
N LEU A 428 -8.01 -20.48 12.90
CA LEU A 428 -9.38 -21.00 12.88
C LEU A 428 -9.43 -22.46 13.34
N PHE A 429 -8.48 -23.29 12.88
CA PHE A 429 -8.34 -24.67 13.34
C PHE A 429 -8.02 -24.75 14.84
N ARG A 430 -7.10 -23.92 15.35
CA ARG A 430 -6.77 -23.86 16.77
C ARG A 430 -7.98 -23.50 17.63
N LEU A 431 -8.75 -22.50 17.21
CA LEU A 431 -9.97 -22.08 17.91
C LEU A 431 -11.04 -23.19 17.90
N LYS A 432 -11.16 -23.94 16.80
CA LYS A 432 -12.03 -25.12 16.72
C LYS A 432 -11.60 -26.19 17.73
N GLN A 433 -10.30 -26.46 17.84
CA GLN A 433 -9.76 -27.43 18.82
C GLN A 433 -9.99 -27.00 20.28
N GLN A 434 -10.13 -25.70 20.53
CA GLN A 434 -10.49 -25.14 21.84
C GLN A 434 -12.02 -25.15 22.11
N GLY A 435 -12.81 -25.80 21.25
CA GLY A 435 -14.25 -25.94 21.42
C GLY A 435 -15.08 -24.73 20.93
N LYS A 436 -14.47 -23.75 20.24
CA LYS A 436 -15.26 -22.68 19.61
C LYS A 436 -16.03 -23.23 18.41
N SER A 437 -17.24 -22.73 18.20
CA SER A 437 -18.08 -23.08 17.05
C SER A 437 -17.51 -22.47 15.76
N ILE A 438 -16.56 -23.18 15.14
CA ILE A 438 -15.87 -22.77 13.91
C ILE A 438 -16.09 -23.83 12.84
N ASN A 439 -16.75 -23.45 11.75
CA ASN A 439 -16.80 -24.25 10.52
C ASN A 439 -15.66 -23.84 9.60
N LEU A 440 -14.59 -24.63 9.52
CA LEU A 440 -13.41 -24.33 8.70
C LEU A 440 -13.71 -24.12 7.21
N GLN A 441 -14.85 -24.62 6.72
CA GLN A 441 -15.27 -24.54 5.33
C GLN A 441 -16.17 -23.32 5.03
N ASP A 442 -16.37 -22.43 6.00
CA ASP A 442 -17.18 -21.23 5.81
C ASP A 442 -16.52 -20.25 4.81
N LYS A 443 -17.30 -19.81 3.83
CA LYS A 443 -16.88 -18.85 2.79
C LYS A 443 -16.59 -17.48 3.37
N ARG A 444 -17.17 -17.14 4.53
CA ARG A 444 -16.90 -15.88 5.24
C ARG A 444 -15.41 -15.67 5.48
N TYR A 445 -14.63 -16.72 5.73
CA TYR A 445 -13.20 -16.58 5.98
C TYR A 445 -12.45 -16.15 4.71
N THR A 446 -12.83 -16.68 3.55
CA THR A 446 -12.33 -16.22 2.24
C THR A 446 -12.74 -14.79 1.95
N GLU A 447 -13.98 -14.41 2.28
CA GLU A 447 -14.44 -13.03 2.10
C GLU A 447 -13.65 -12.08 3.01
N ASN A 448 -13.45 -12.45 4.27
CA ASN A 448 -12.67 -11.72 5.27
C ASN A 448 -11.21 -11.50 4.85
N ILE A 449 -10.51 -12.55 4.42
CA ILE A 449 -9.10 -12.42 4.02
C ILE A 449 -8.93 -11.60 2.73
N SER A 450 -9.97 -11.54 1.90
CA SER A 450 -9.98 -10.80 0.63
C SER A 450 -10.33 -9.31 0.75
N LYS A 451 -10.66 -8.84 1.97
CA LYS A 451 -10.96 -7.43 2.23
C LYS A 451 -9.71 -6.57 2.05
N ASP A 452 -9.93 -5.33 1.67
CA ASP A 452 -8.88 -4.35 1.41
C ASP A 452 -8.02 -4.06 2.66
N LEU A 453 -6.72 -3.92 2.44
CA LEU A 453 -5.76 -3.34 3.41
C LEU A 453 -5.08 -2.08 2.85
N LEU A 454 -5.20 -1.84 1.55
CA LEU A 454 -4.45 -0.81 0.82
C LEU A 454 -5.02 0.59 1.08
N ASN A 455 -6.33 0.71 1.18
CA ASN A 455 -7.03 1.96 1.46
C ASN A 455 -6.63 2.53 2.82
N ALA A 456 -6.65 1.71 3.87
CA ALA A 456 -6.23 2.11 5.22
C ALA A 456 -4.75 2.54 5.25
N LEU A 457 -3.90 1.84 4.50
CA LEU A 457 -2.47 2.15 4.37
C LEU A 457 -2.22 3.53 3.77
N PHE A 458 -2.77 3.82 2.59
CA PHE A 458 -2.54 5.10 1.92
C PHE A 458 -3.25 6.26 2.62
N SER A 459 -4.43 6.02 3.20
CA SER A 459 -5.11 7.00 4.03
C SER A 459 -4.27 7.35 5.27
N SER A 460 -3.66 6.36 5.94
CA SER A 460 -2.74 6.58 7.05
C SER A 460 -1.46 7.29 6.65
N PHE A 461 -0.86 6.91 5.52
CA PHE A 461 0.35 7.55 5.02
C PHE A 461 0.15 9.07 4.90
N VAL A 462 -0.97 9.50 4.32
CA VAL A 462 -1.27 10.92 4.22
C VAL A 462 -1.62 11.51 5.58
N THR A 463 -2.66 11.01 6.24
CA THR A 463 -3.28 11.70 7.39
C THR A 463 -2.49 11.58 8.69
N ARG A 464 -1.69 10.52 8.86
CA ARG A 464 -0.98 10.20 10.11
C ARG A 464 0.52 10.39 9.97
N ASP A 465 1.15 9.72 9.01
CA ASP A 465 2.61 9.76 8.86
C ASP A 465 3.09 11.19 8.52
N LEU A 466 2.37 11.92 7.66
CA LEU A 466 2.74 13.29 7.27
C LEU A 466 2.18 14.38 8.21
N PHE A 467 0.97 14.20 8.77
CA PHE A 467 0.24 15.27 9.46
C PHE A 467 0.01 15.07 10.96
N ALA A 468 0.09 13.85 11.49
CA ALA A 468 -0.15 13.55 12.91
C ALA A 468 0.77 12.44 13.49
N PRO A 469 2.11 12.52 13.33
CA PRO A 469 3.02 11.41 13.64
C PRO A 469 3.19 11.13 15.15
N ALA A 470 2.69 11.99 16.04
CA ALA A 470 2.93 11.91 17.47
C ALA A 470 1.99 10.96 18.25
N GLN A 471 0.98 10.38 17.59
CA GLN A 471 0.04 9.49 18.29
C GLN A 471 0.71 8.18 18.69
N GLN A 472 0.49 7.76 19.93
CA GLN A 472 1.03 6.50 20.44
C GLN A 472 -0.07 5.49 20.77
N PHE A 473 0.28 4.21 20.73
CA PHE A 473 -0.49 3.12 21.30
C PHE A 473 0.40 2.25 22.19
N GLU A 474 -0.24 1.52 23.09
CA GLU A 474 0.42 0.60 24.00
C GLU A 474 0.07 -0.82 23.60
N THR A 475 1.05 -1.71 23.55
CA THR A 475 0.84 -3.16 23.44
C THR A 475 1.87 -3.88 24.28
N GLU A 476 1.44 -4.95 24.94
CA GLU A 476 2.18 -5.61 26.01
C GLU A 476 2.70 -4.59 27.05
N LYS A 477 4.01 -4.35 27.08
CA LYS A 477 4.67 -3.43 28.03
C LYS A 477 5.23 -2.16 27.37
N PHE A 478 5.00 -1.97 26.07
CA PHE A 478 5.74 -1.00 25.27
C PHE A 478 4.84 0.01 24.56
N LYS A 479 5.38 1.21 24.36
CA LYS A 479 4.75 2.32 23.64
C LYS A 479 5.31 2.44 22.23
N TYR A 480 4.43 2.56 21.26
CA TYR A 480 4.78 2.70 19.85
C TYR A 480 4.03 3.86 19.22
N SER A 481 4.64 4.49 18.23
CA SER A 481 3.94 5.45 17.38
C SER A 481 2.95 4.71 16.50
N LYS A 482 1.76 5.27 16.34
CA LYS A 482 0.81 4.79 15.35
C LYS A 482 1.25 5.33 13.99
N ASP A 483 1.68 4.44 13.12
CA ASP A 483 2.13 4.72 11.76
C ASP A 483 1.31 3.92 10.73
N ARG A 484 1.69 3.98 9.45
CA ARG A 484 1.07 3.13 8.41
C ARG A 484 1.15 1.62 8.68
N GLY A 485 2.19 1.13 9.37
CA GLY A 485 2.26 -0.28 9.77
C GLY A 485 1.24 -0.65 10.85
N TYR A 486 0.94 0.27 11.77
CA TYR A 486 -0.19 0.12 12.70
C TYR A 486 -1.53 0.08 11.96
N ALA A 487 -1.73 0.95 10.95
CA ALA A 487 -2.95 0.95 10.16
C ALA A 487 -3.17 -0.37 9.42
N PHE A 488 -2.09 -0.96 8.87
CA PHE A 488 -2.14 -2.31 8.29
C PHE A 488 -2.55 -3.36 9.32
N GLU A 489 -1.86 -3.43 10.46
CA GLU A 489 -2.15 -4.45 11.48
C GLU A 489 -3.57 -4.34 12.04
N GLU A 490 -4.05 -3.12 12.31
CA GLU A 490 -5.40 -2.90 12.84
C GLU A 490 -6.49 -3.21 11.78
N GLN A 491 -6.27 -2.83 10.50
CA GLN A 491 -7.20 -3.20 9.43
C GLN A 491 -7.21 -4.71 9.21
N PHE A 492 -6.04 -5.36 9.22
CA PHE A 492 -5.93 -6.81 9.07
C PHE A 492 -6.54 -7.57 10.26
N SER A 493 -6.35 -7.07 11.48
CA SER A 493 -7.03 -7.55 12.68
C SER A 493 -8.56 -7.48 12.51
N ARG A 494 -9.11 -6.34 12.07
CA ARG A 494 -10.56 -6.22 11.80
C ARG A 494 -11.06 -7.15 10.71
N ASN A 495 -10.32 -7.25 9.61
CA ASN A 495 -10.67 -8.12 8.48
C ASN A 495 -10.77 -9.58 8.94
N THR A 496 -9.94 -10.00 9.88
CA THR A 496 -9.88 -11.37 10.46
C THR A 496 -10.63 -11.50 11.80
N ASP A 497 -11.58 -10.61 12.09
CA ASP A 497 -12.40 -10.65 13.33
C ASP A 497 -11.56 -10.68 14.62
N ARG A 498 -10.37 -10.08 14.59
CA ARG A 498 -9.36 -10.01 15.65
C ARG A 498 -8.82 -11.38 16.11
N ILE A 499 -8.98 -12.41 15.29
CA ILE A 499 -8.52 -13.78 15.63
C ILE A 499 -6.99 -13.86 15.74
N LEU A 500 -6.28 -13.05 14.96
CA LEU A 500 -4.81 -13.04 14.89
C LEU A 500 -4.14 -12.10 15.93
N ASP A 501 -4.94 -11.41 16.75
CA ASP A 501 -4.46 -10.33 17.61
C ASP A 501 -4.00 -10.83 18.99
N TYR A 502 -2.82 -11.44 19.03
CA TYR A 502 -2.22 -11.91 20.28
C TYR A 502 -0.68 -12.00 20.20
N PRO A 503 0.05 -11.99 21.34
CA PRO A 503 1.51 -12.14 21.39
C PRO A 503 1.96 -13.60 21.20
N LEU A 504 3.12 -13.80 20.59
CA LEU A 504 3.68 -15.11 20.22
C LEU A 504 3.73 -16.09 21.41
N LYS A 505 3.96 -15.60 22.63
CA LYS A 505 3.93 -16.42 23.85
C LYS A 505 2.65 -17.23 24.06
N ASN A 506 1.51 -16.75 23.55
CA ASN A 506 0.21 -17.39 23.73
C ASN A 506 0.04 -18.70 22.94
N ILE A 507 0.93 -18.98 21.98
CA ILE A 507 0.83 -20.19 21.13
C ILE A 507 2.05 -21.12 21.26
N ILE A 508 3.04 -20.78 22.10
CA ILE A 508 4.23 -21.62 22.35
C ILE A 508 3.82 -23.03 22.77
N SER A 509 2.89 -23.16 23.73
CA SER A 509 2.47 -24.48 24.22
C SER A 509 1.68 -25.26 23.19
N ASP A 510 0.83 -24.60 22.39
CA ASP A 510 0.03 -25.28 21.37
C ASP A 510 0.93 -25.87 20.27
N GLU A 511 1.99 -25.16 19.89
CA GLU A 511 3.03 -25.63 18.97
C GLU A 511 3.93 -26.71 19.61
N ALA A 512 4.40 -26.51 20.85
CA ALA A 512 5.26 -27.45 21.55
C ALA A 512 4.57 -28.79 21.90
N GLU A 513 3.24 -28.79 22.02
CA GLU A 513 2.42 -29.99 22.19
C GLU A 513 1.90 -30.57 20.86
N ALA A 514 2.36 -30.05 19.71
CA ALA A 514 1.93 -30.43 18.38
C ALA A 514 0.39 -30.40 18.17
N LYS A 515 -0.35 -29.58 18.94
CA LYS A 515 -1.81 -29.42 18.80
C LYS A 515 -2.18 -28.69 17.51
N VAL A 516 -1.29 -27.81 17.06
CA VAL A 516 -1.37 -27.10 15.79
C VAL A 516 -0.02 -27.23 15.08
N PRO A 517 0.02 -27.10 13.74
CA PRO A 517 1.29 -27.06 13.02
C PRO A 517 2.20 -25.94 13.52
N LEU A 518 3.51 -26.17 13.50
CA LEU A 518 4.52 -25.12 13.67
C LEU A 518 4.46 -24.14 12.50
N MET A 519 4.86 -22.90 12.71
CA MET A 519 5.08 -21.94 11.64
C MET A 519 6.49 -21.37 11.67
N PHE A 520 7.14 -21.31 10.51
CA PHE A 520 8.33 -20.49 10.32
C PHE A 520 7.93 -19.22 9.58
N PHE A 521 8.14 -18.08 10.23
CA PHE A 521 7.96 -16.78 9.62
C PHE A 521 9.32 -16.20 9.28
N ASN A 522 9.61 -16.10 7.99
CA ASN A 522 10.88 -15.54 7.52
C ASN A 522 10.74 -14.04 7.23
N SER A 523 11.87 -13.36 7.13
CA SER A 523 12.01 -12.04 6.50
C SER A 523 13.44 -11.89 6.01
N THR A 524 13.69 -10.95 5.10
CA THR A 524 15.02 -10.73 4.54
C THR A 524 15.68 -9.54 5.23
N ILE A 525 16.89 -9.70 5.73
CA ILE A 525 17.67 -8.60 6.30
C ILE A 525 18.23 -7.76 5.15
N THR A 526 17.84 -6.49 5.09
CA THR A 526 18.20 -5.55 4.00
C THR A 526 19.71 -5.37 3.80
N ARG A 527 20.49 -5.49 4.88
CA ARG A 527 21.93 -5.23 4.88
C ARG A 527 22.73 -6.28 4.11
N ASP A 528 22.35 -7.55 4.19
CA ASP A 528 23.16 -8.68 3.70
C ASP A 528 22.37 -9.85 3.12
N GLY A 529 21.04 -9.78 3.09
CA GLY A 529 20.18 -10.80 2.49
C GLY A 529 19.95 -12.05 3.34
N ARG A 530 20.46 -12.11 4.58
CA ARG A 530 20.20 -13.23 5.50
C ARG A 530 18.71 -13.32 5.87
N LYS A 531 18.25 -14.52 6.21
CA LYS A 531 16.90 -14.73 6.73
C LYS A 531 16.85 -14.39 8.21
N MET A 532 15.89 -13.56 8.62
CA MET A 532 15.48 -13.46 10.02
C MET A 532 14.29 -14.40 10.22
N MET A 533 14.49 -15.49 10.96
CA MET A 533 13.51 -16.54 11.20
C MET A 533 12.85 -16.36 12.56
N ILE A 534 11.53 -16.25 12.57
CA ILE A 534 10.71 -16.15 13.78
C ILE A 534 9.93 -17.46 13.95
N SER A 535 10.06 -18.07 15.11
CA SER A 535 9.33 -19.28 15.51
C SER A 535 9.00 -19.21 17.02
N THR A 536 8.00 -19.96 17.47
CA THR A 536 7.75 -20.13 18.91
C THR A 536 8.79 -21.02 19.58
N GLN A 537 9.48 -21.86 18.79
CA GLN A 537 10.46 -22.84 19.26
C GLN A 537 11.87 -22.40 18.87
N PRO A 538 12.90 -22.80 19.63
CA PRO A 538 14.28 -22.52 19.28
C PRO A 538 14.69 -23.30 18.01
N VAL A 539 15.38 -22.63 17.08
CA VAL A 539 15.66 -23.14 15.73
C VAL A 539 17.08 -22.85 15.27
N SER A 540 18.08 -22.85 16.17
CA SER A 540 19.46 -22.57 15.77
C SER A 540 20.02 -23.54 14.72
N PHE A 541 19.50 -24.77 14.63
CA PHE A 541 19.81 -25.74 13.56
C PHE A 541 19.39 -25.26 12.15
N MET A 542 18.53 -24.25 12.06
CA MET A 542 18.14 -23.62 10.81
C MET A 542 19.06 -22.47 10.39
N MET A 543 19.94 -21.98 11.27
CA MET A 543 20.75 -20.78 11.02
C MET A 543 21.87 -20.97 10.00
N ARG A 544 22.34 -22.22 9.82
CA ARG A 544 23.39 -22.60 8.85
C ARG A 544 23.27 -24.07 8.50
N ASN A 545 23.97 -24.50 7.45
CA ASN A 545 24.06 -25.93 7.15
C ASN A 545 24.87 -26.65 8.24
N TRP A 546 24.50 -27.90 8.52
CA TRP A 546 25.17 -28.72 9.52
C TRP A 546 26.67 -28.84 9.17
N PRO A 547 27.59 -28.45 10.07
CA PRO A 547 29.02 -28.52 9.78
C PRO A 547 29.45 -29.98 9.69
N ASP A 548 30.17 -30.31 8.63
CA ASP A 548 30.81 -31.62 8.47
C ASP A 548 32.31 -31.47 8.69
N SER A 549 32.72 -31.75 9.93
CA SER A 549 34.12 -31.65 10.34
C SER A 549 35.01 -32.67 9.62
N ALA A 550 34.46 -33.80 9.16
CA ALA A 550 35.22 -34.83 8.47
C ALA A 550 35.56 -34.45 7.02
N SER A 551 34.67 -33.71 6.34
CA SER A 551 34.91 -33.17 4.99
C SER A 551 35.54 -31.78 4.99
N GLY A 552 35.68 -31.13 6.14
CA GLY A 552 36.18 -29.76 6.26
C GLY A 552 35.19 -28.70 5.73
N ILE A 553 33.93 -29.08 5.50
CA ILE A 553 32.89 -28.20 4.99
C ILE A 553 32.19 -27.52 6.17
N SER A 554 32.45 -26.22 6.34
CA SER A 554 31.72 -25.35 7.26
C SER A 554 30.99 -24.27 6.48
N SER A 555 29.74 -24.02 6.86
CA SER A 555 28.94 -22.91 6.31
C SER A 555 28.85 -21.75 7.28
N GLU A 556 28.79 -20.55 6.69
CA GLU A 556 28.39 -19.33 7.40
C GLU A 556 26.91 -19.36 7.76
N ALA A 557 26.51 -18.56 8.74
CA ALA A 557 25.10 -18.34 9.03
C ALA A 557 24.44 -17.51 7.93
N ASP A 558 23.43 -18.09 7.28
CA ASP A 558 22.57 -17.47 6.27
C ASP A 558 21.14 -17.22 6.80
N ALA A 559 20.86 -17.66 8.03
CA ALA A 559 19.65 -17.39 8.77
C ALA A 559 19.94 -17.07 10.25
N ILE A 560 19.01 -16.40 10.91
CA ILE A 560 19.12 -15.97 12.30
C ILE A 560 17.83 -16.33 13.03
N ASP A 561 17.96 -17.03 14.15
CA ASP A 561 16.85 -17.23 15.10
C ASP A 561 16.57 -15.90 15.82
N PHE A 562 15.41 -15.33 15.53
CA PHE A 562 14.95 -14.06 16.11
C PHE A 562 14.87 -14.11 17.63
N ALA A 563 14.31 -15.18 18.19
CA ALA A 563 14.10 -15.29 19.63
C ALA A 563 15.46 -15.42 20.35
N ALA A 564 16.39 -16.17 19.77
CA ALA A 564 17.75 -16.28 20.30
C ALA A 564 18.50 -14.94 20.24
N MET A 565 18.43 -14.23 19.09
CA MET A 565 19.12 -12.96 18.90
C MET A 565 18.57 -11.86 19.82
N PHE A 566 17.25 -11.73 19.92
CA PHE A 566 16.57 -10.66 20.67
C PHE A 566 16.10 -11.09 22.06
N ARG A 567 16.73 -12.11 22.67
CA ARG A 567 16.35 -12.64 24.00
C ARG A 567 16.26 -11.60 25.11
N LYS A 568 17.01 -10.49 25.00
CA LYS A 568 17.02 -9.37 25.96
C LYS A 568 16.03 -8.25 25.61
N GLN A 569 15.22 -8.46 24.58
CA GLN A 569 14.22 -7.52 24.07
C GLN A 569 12.80 -8.12 24.08
N ASP A 570 12.54 -9.12 24.93
CA ASP A 570 11.22 -9.75 25.12
C ASP A 570 10.64 -10.32 23.80
N PRO A 571 11.34 -11.24 23.10
CA PRO A 571 11.01 -11.60 21.72
C PRO A 571 9.65 -12.30 21.58
N TYR A 572 9.16 -12.94 22.64
CA TYR A 572 7.86 -13.64 22.64
C TYR A 572 6.66 -12.72 22.97
N ASP A 573 6.91 -11.47 23.36
CA ASP A 573 5.86 -10.44 23.48
C ASP A 573 5.51 -9.85 22.08
N LEU A 574 6.27 -10.20 21.04
CA LEU A 574 5.98 -9.83 19.64
C LEU A 574 4.59 -10.35 19.20
N ARG A 575 3.74 -9.47 18.67
CA ARG A 575 2.40 -9.83 18.18
C ARG A 575 2.45 -10.66 16.90
N LEU A 576 1.55 -11.63 16.76
CA LEU A 576 1.41 -12.40 15.52
C LEU A 576 1.12 -11.48 14.31
N LEU A 577 0.30 -10.43 14.48
CA LEU A 577 0.08 -9.42 13.45
C LEU A 577 1.37 -8.72 13.01
N SER A 578 2.27 -8.40 13.95
CA SER A 578 3.57 -7.81 13.62
C SER A 578 4.50 -8.80 12.92
N ILE A 579 4.48 -10.08 13.30
CA ILE A 579 5.23 -11.15 12.61
C ILE A 579 4.76 -11.28 11.16
N LEU A 580 3.45 -11.33 10.96
CA LEU A 580 2.83 -11.41 9.63
C LEU A 580 3.12 -10.18 8.77
N ARG A 581 3.10 -8.99 9.37
CA ARG A 581 3.49 -7.75 8.67
C ARG A 581 4.97 -7.75 8.31
N ILE A 582 5.87 -8.15 9.22
CA ILE A 582 7.31 -8.26 8.94
C ILE A 582 7.55 -9.21 7.76
N ASN A 583 6.88 -10.36 7.74
CA ASN A 583 6.96 -11.34 6.65
C ASN A 583 6.43 -10.79 5.31
N ALA A 584 5.52 -9.81 5.34
CA ALA A 584 4.86 -9.20 4.19
C ALA A 584 5.29 -7.75 3.86
N THR A 585 6.37 -7.25 4.47
CA THR A 585 6.81 -5.85 4.32
C THR A 585 7.53 -5.63 2.98
N PHE A 586 6.75 -5.48 1.91
CA PHE A 586 7.29 -5.17 0.59
C PHE A 586 7.62 -3.67 0.48
N PRO A 587 8.89 -3.27 0.20
CA PRO A 587 9.37 -1.89 0.37
C PRO A 587 8.58 -0.79 -0.36
N TYR A 588 7.88 -1.14 -1.45
CA TYR A 588 7.08 -0.17 -2.23
C TYR A 588 5.71 0.14 -1.61
N VAL A 589 5.19 -0.73 -0.74
CA VAL A 589 3.84 -0.60 -0.16
C VAL A 589 3.92 -0.37 1.36
N LEU A 590 4.77 -1.13 2.04
CA LEU A 590 4.96 -1.08 3.49
C LEU A 590 6.36 -0.54 3.85
N PRO A 591 6.50 0.16 4.98
CA PRO A 591 7.81 0.59 5.47
C PRO A 591 8.58 -0.61 6.00
N ASN A 592 9.88 -0.68 5.69
CA ASN A 592 10.79 -1.64 6.33
C ASN A 592 10.70 -1.55 7.86
N VAL A 593 10.83 -2.71 8.52
CA VAL A 593 10.78 -2.80 9.98
C VAL A 593 12.20 -2.84 10.52
N TRP A 594 12.53 -1.90 11.40
CA TRP A 594 13.85 -1.91 12.04
C TRP A 594 13.84 -2.76 13.31
N LEU A 595 14.91 -3.51 13.54
CA LEU A 595 15.10 -4.33 14.71
C LEU A 595 16.23 -3.78 15.59
N PRO A 596 16.10 -3.85 16.94
CA PRO A 596 16.98 -3.15 17.87
C PRO A 596 18.32 -3.89 18.09
N SER A 597 19.15 -4.01 17.06
CA SER A 597 20.53 -4.55 17.16
C SER A 597 21.60 -3.45 17.09
N THR A 598 22.87 -3.82 17.22
CA THR A 598 24.03 -2.94 17.05
C THR A 598 25.00 -3.51 16.00
N PRO A 599 25.13 -2.93 14.79
CA PRO A 599 24.31 -1.82 14.26
C PRO A 599 22.83 -2.22 14.11
N ILE A 600 21.95 -1.22 13.98
CA ILE A 600 20.54 -1.44 13.68
C ILE A 600 20.42 -2.14 12.32
N ILE A 601 19.52 -3.10 12.23
CA ILE A 601 19.18 -3.80 10.98
C ILE A 601 17.73 -3.51 10.61
N ASP A 602 17.45 -3.47 9.32
CA ASP A 602 16.09 -3.42 8.78
C ASP A 602 15.75 -4.76 8.11
N VAL A 603 14.51 -5.22 8.32
CA VAL A 603 13.96 -6.40 7.66
C VAL A 603 12.86 -6.00 6.67
N MET A 604 12.74 -6.81 5.64
CA MET A 604 11.82 -6.64 4.52
C MET A 604 11.22 -8.00 4.11
N ASP A 605 10.28 -7.99 3.17
CA ASP A 605 9.50 -9.16 2.73
C ASP A 605 10.35 -10.43 2.54
N ALA A 606 9.85 -11.57 3.03
CA ALA A 606 10.49 -12.87 2.89
C ALA A 606 10.64 -13.31 1.42
N GLY A 607 9.74 -12.80 0.55
CA GLY A 607 9.69 -13.03 -0.88
C GLY A 607 10.93 -12.59 -1.65
N MET A 608 11.78 -11.75 -1.04
CA MET A 608 13.05 -11.37 -1.65
C MET A 608 14.11 -12.47 -1.58
N ARG A 609 14.01 -13.40 -0.62
CA ARG A 609 14.99 -14.48 -0.43
C ARG A 609 14.42 -15.88 -0.67
N ASP A 610 13.31 -16.23 -0.03
CA ASP A 610 12.71 -17.57 -0.08
C ASP A 610 11.20 -17.46 -0.28
N ASN A 611 10.77 -17.04 -1.48
CA ASN A 611 9.37 -16.69 -1.73
C ASN A 611 8.35 -17.80 -1.49
N PHE A 612 8.74 -19.07 -1.58
CA PHE A 612 7.84 -20.19 -1.28
C PHE A 612 8.09 -20.80 0.10
N GLY A 613 9.14 -20.41 0.83
CA GLY A 613 9.58 -21.15 2.03
C GLY A 613 10.27 -22.49 1.71
N GLN A 614 10.62 -22.72 0.44
CA GLN A 614 11.12 -24.01 -0.03
C GLN A 614 12.54 -24.29 0.48
N GLU A 615 13.40 -23.27 0.52
CA GLU A 615 14.78 -23.42 1.03
C GLU A 615 14.75 -23.88 2.50
N SER A 616 13.92 -23.23 3.31
CA SER A 616 13.87 -23.51 4.74
C SER A 616 13.19 -24.87 5.02
N SER A 617 12.17 -25.24 4.25
CA SER A 617 11.54 -26.56 4.36
C SER A 617 12.48 -27.70 3.94
N LEU A 618 13.26 -27.54 2.88
CA LEU A 618 14.25 -28.54 2.46
C LEU A 618 15.39 -28.68 3.48
N ARG A 619 15.85 -27.58 4.10
CA ARG A 619 16.83 -27.64 5.19
C ARG A 619 16.29 -28.40 6.39
N LEU A 620 15.04 -28.15 6.80
CA LEU A 620 14.38 -28.88 7.89
C LEU A 620 14.36 -30.40 7.60
N LEU A 621 13.92 -30.77 6.39
CA LEU A 621 13.87 -32.16 5.95
C LEU A 621 15.24 -32.84 5.98
N ASN A 622 16.30 -32.13 5.57
CA ASN A 622 17.65 -32.66 5.64
C ASN A 622 18.14 -32.85 7.08
N VAL A 623 17.87 -31.89 7.98
CA VAL A 623 18.27 -31.99 9.40
C VAL A 623 17.61 -33.19 10.10
N PHE A 624 16.34 -33.47 9.79
CA PHE A 624 15.56 -34.53 10.42
C PHE A 624 15.41 -35.79 9.56
N LYS A 625 16.24 -35.96 8.51
CA LYS A 625 16.06 -37.03 7.52
C LYS A 625 16.02 -38.45 8.09
N GLU A 626 16.84 -38.73 9.09
CA GLU A 626 16.88 -40.04 9.76
C GLU A 626 15.62 -40.29 10.59
N TRP A 627 15.14 -39.26 11.30
CA TRP A 627 13.89 -39.36 12.04
C TRP A 627 12.71 -39.61 11.10
N ILE A 628 12.62 -38.86 9.99
CA ILE A 628 11.56 -38.98 8.99
C ILE A 628 11.56 -40.38 8.38
N LYS A 629 12.73 -40.89 7.96
CA LYS A 629 12.89 -42.24 7.41
C LYS A 629 12.36 -43.32 8.35
N ASN A 630 12.67 -43.21 9.64
CA ASN A 630 12.33 -44.24 10.61
C ASN A 630 10.86 -44.16 11.06
N ASN A 631 10.25 -42.98 11.03
CA ASN A 631 8.97 -42.72 11.70
C ASN A 631 7.80 -42.37 10.77
N THR A 632 8.03 -42.17 9.46
CA THR A 632 7.00 -41.70 8.53
C THR A 632 6.93 -42.58 7.29
N GLY A 633 5.80 -42.55 6.58
CA GLY A 633 5.64 -43.19 5.27
C GLY A 633 6.28 -42.41 4.12
N GLY A 634 6.87 -41.24 4.43
CA GLY A 634 7.36 -40.27 3.46
C GLY A 634 6.78 -38.88 3.71
N VAL A 635 7.17 -37.94 2.84
CA VAL A 635 6.85 -36.52 2.94
C VAL A 635 5.97 -36.08 1.79
N VAL A 636 4.86 -35.42 2.12
CA VAL A 636 4.01 -34.70 1.17
C VAL A 636 4.34 -33.21 1.26
N PHE A 637 5.02 -32.71 0.24
CA PHE A 637 5.48 -31.33 0.15
C PHE A 637 4.49 -30.50 -0.67
N ILE A 638 3.57 -29.82 0.01
CA ILE A 638 2.56 -28.99 -0.62
C ILE A 638 3.16 -27.61 -0.88
N GLN A 639 3.07 -27.15 -2.13
CA GLN A 639 3.42 -25.79 -2.51
C GLN A 639 2.16 -25.09 -3.05
N ILE A 640 1.82 -23.94 -2.48
CA ILE A 640 0.71 -23.10 -2.94
C ILE A 640 1.32 -21.78 -3.45
N ARG A 641 1.24 -21.55 -4.76
CA ARG A 641 1.86 -20.40 -5.43
C ARG A 641 0.87 -19.50 -6.14
N ASP A 642 1.15 -18.20 -6.12
CA ASP A 642 0.34 -17.13 -6.70
C ASP A 642 0.62 -16.89 -8.19
N ARG A 643 1.47 -17.70 -8.82
CA ARG A 643 1.88 -17.56 -10.24
C ARG A 643 2.05 -18.91 -10.91
N LYS A 644 1.94 -18.92 -12.24
CA LYS A 644 2.22 -20.11 -13.06
C LYS A 644 3.72 -20.42 -13.04
N SER A 645 4.05 -21.69 -13.27
CA SER A 645 5.42 -22.12 -13.55
C SER A 645 5.68 -22.02 -15.06
N GLY A 646 6.90 -21.64 -15.46
CA GLY A 646 7.31 -21.69 -16.87
C GLY A 646 6.81 -20.53 -17.75
N GLU A 647 6.69 -19.32 -17.20
CA GLU A 647 6.40 -18.09 -17.96
C GLU A 647 7.64 -17.63 -18.78
N TRP A 648 8.05 -18.44 -19.77
CA TRP A 648 9.19 -18.16 -20.64
C TRP A 648 8.92 -17.00 -21.61
N GLU A 649 7.67 -16.86 -22.05
CA GLU A 649 7.24 -15.89 -23.07
C GLU A 649 6.88 -14.51 -22.49
N ASP A 650 6.63 -14.42 -21.18
CA ASP A 650 6.25 -13.17 -20.50
C ASP A 650 7.50 -12.37 -20.09
N GLY A 651 7.99 -11.54 -21.01
CA GLY A 651 9.08 -10.58 -20.80
C GLY A 651 8.60 -9.19 -20.36
N TYR A 652 9.47 -8.42 -19.68
CA TYR A 652 9.22 -6.99 -19.48
C TYR A 652 9.55 -6.23 -20.77
N GLU A 653 8.50 -5.88 -21.52
CA GLU A 653 8.61 -5.03 -22.70
C GLU A 653 7.88 -3.70 -22.48
N ASP A 654 8.66 -2.64 -22.28
CA ASP A 654 8.18 -1.26 -22.38
C ASP A 654 8.97 -0.58 -23.51
N PRO A 655 8.40 -0.46 -24.73
CA PRO A 655 9.07 0.17 -25.87
C PRO A 655 9.12 1.70 -25.78
N SER A 656 8.59 2.31 -24.71
CA SER A 656 8.57 3.75 -24.55
C SER A 656 9.93 4.33 -24.16
N ILE A 657 10.10 5.64 -24.38
CA ILE A 657 11.28 6.38 -23.89
C ILE A 657 11.42 6.27 -22.37
N GLY A 658 10.30 6.25 -21.64
CA GLY A 658 10.30 5.97 -20.20
C GLY A 658 10.85 4.59 -19.88
N GLY A 659 10.40 3.59 -20.66
CA GLY A 659 10.90 2.22 -20.64
C GLY A 659 12.42 2.13 -20.80
N MET A 660 13.04 2.95 -21.66
CA MET A 660 14.50 2.94 -21.82
C MET A 660 15.26 3.25 -20.51
N PHE A 661 14.70 4.12 -19.65
CA PHE A 661 15.32 4.46 -18.36
C PHE A 661 14.96 3.47 -17.24
N THR A 662 13.76 2.90 -17.26
CA THR A 662 13.27 2.01 -16.19
C THR A 662 13.57 0.53 -16.43
N LYS A 663 13.79 0.12 -17.69
CA LYS A 663 13.96 -1.28 -18.10
C LYS A 663 15.05 -2.01 -17.34
N PRO A 664 16.28 -1.50 -17.11
CA PRO A 664 17.29 -2.25 -16.36
C PRO A 664 16.81 -2.66 -14.95
N VAL A 665 16.17 -1.73 -14.23
CA VAL A 665 15.67 -1.98 -12.86
C VAL A 665 14.45 -2.90 -12.88
N MET A 666 13.49 -2.63 -13.77
CA MET A 666 12.26 -3.42 -13.87
C MET A 666 12.51 -4.83 -14.41
N THR A 667 13.45 -5.00 -15.34
CA THR A 667 13.88 -6.30 -15.83
C THR A 667 14.59 -7.10 -14.74
N LEU A 668 15.46 -6.48 -13.94
CA LEU A 668 16.07 -7.16 -12.78
C LEU A 668 14.99 -7.63 -11.79
N GLN A 669 14.03 -6.76 -11.46
CA GLN A 669 12.92 -7.12 -10.56
C GLN A 669 12.06 -8.27 -11.12
N ASN A 670 11.70 -8.22 -12.40
CA ASN A 670 10.89 -9.26 -13.03
C ASN A 670 11.65 -10.60 -13.13
N ASN A 671 12.94 -10.55 -13.48
CA ASN A 671 13.77 -11.75 -13.59
C ASN A 671 14.17 -12.32 -12.22
N TRP A 672 14.20 -11.52 -11.16
CA TRP A 672 14.50 -11.98 -9.80
C TRP A 672 13.61 -13.15 -9.37
N MET A 673 12.32 -13.07 -9.70
CA MET A 673 11.36 -14.12 -9.38
C MET A 673 11.61 -15.41 -10.19
N LYS A 674 11.99 -15.28 -11.48
CA LYS A 674 12.36 -16.43 -12.32
C LYS A 674 13.64 -17.10 -11.83
N MET A 675 14.64 -16.31 -11.40
CA MET A 675 15.87 -16.84 -10.81
C MET A 675 15.61 -17.63 -9.52
N GLN A 676 14.68 -17.15 -8.68
CA GLN A 676 14.27 -17.91 -7.48
C GLN A 676 13.62 -19.24 -7.85
N ASP A 677 12.70 -19.27 -8.82
CA ASP A 677 12.08 -20.51 -9.30
C ASP A 677 13.15 -21.53 -9.74
N TYR A 678 14.10 -21.12 -10.60
CA TYR A 678 15.17 -22.01 -11.08
C TYR A 678 16.02 -22.58 -9.93
N TYR A 679 16.47 -21.71 -9.03
CA TYR A 679 17.29 -22.11 -7.88
C TYR A 679 16.54 -23.06 -6.94
N GLN A 680 15.25 -22.80 -6.70
CA GLN A 680 14.42 -23.60 -5.82
C GLN A 680 14.10 -24.97 -6.42
N ASP A 681 13.82 -25.04 -7.72
CA ASP A 681 13.58 -26.31 -8.40
C ASP A 681 14.84 -27.19 -8.39
N GLU A 682 16.02 -26.61 -8.67
CA GLU A 682 17.31 -27.31 -8.53
C GLU A 682 17.53 -27.85 -7.11
N MET A 683 17.28 -27.04 -6.08
CA MET A 683 17.39 -27.48 -4.67
C MET A 683 16.42 -28.63 -4.34
N THR A 684 15.20 -28.61 -4.89
CA THR A 684 14.23 -29.70 -4.68
C THR A 684 14.72 -30.98 -5.31
N GLU A 685 15.28 -30.91 -6.52
CA GLU A 685 15.80 -32.07 -7.22
C GLU A 685 16.96 -32.71 -6.47
N TYR A 686 17.96 -31.91 -6.06
CA TYR A 686 19.06 -32.42 -5.22
C TYR A 686 18.58 -32.98 -3.89
N GLY A 687 17.61 -32.30 -3.25
CA GLY A 687 16.98 -32.78 -2.01
C GLY A 687 16.33 -34.14 -2.21
N ASN A 688 15.45 -34.27 -3.20
CA ASN A 688 14.75 -35.52 -3.54
C ASN A 688 15.71 -36.68 -3.82
N ASN A 689 16.80 -36.42 -4.55
CA ASN A 689 17.82 -37.43 -4.85
C ASN A 689 18.64 -37.84 -3.62
N SER A 690 18.70 -37.00 -2.58
CA SER A 690 19.49 -37.23 -1.38
C SER A 690 18.67 -37.77 -0.20
N PHE A 691 17.34 -37.63 -0.23
CA PHE A 691 16.48 -38.03 0.88
C PHE A 691 16.36 -39.56 0.96
N PRO A 692 16.53 -40.16 2.15
CA PRO A 692 16.40 -41.61 2.34
C PRO A 692 14.94 -42.06 2.51
N PHE A 693 13.97 -41.25 2.09
CA PHE A 693 12.52 -41.47 2.26
C PHE A 693 11.75 -41.02 1.01
N SER A 694 10.52 -41.49 0.85
CA SER A 694 9.64 -41.07 -0.26
C SER A 694 9.27 -39.59 -0.15
N PHE A 695 9.48 -38.83 -1.22
CA PHE A 695 9.19 -37.39 -1.27
C PHE A 695 8.25 -37.09 -2.44
N SER A 696 7.10 -36.47 -2.15
CA SER A 696 6.09 -36.11 -3.16
C SER A 696 5.75 -34.63 -3.09
N LYS A 697 6.30 -33.85 -4.04
CA LYS A 697 5.92 -32.44 -4.25
C LYS A 697 4.59 -32.34 -4.99
N ILE A 698 3.66 -31.55 -4.45
CA ILE A 698 2.35 -31.26 -5.03
C ILE A 698 2.16 -29.75 -5.06
N THR A 699 1.97 -29.21 -6.26
CA THR A 699 1.88 -27.76 -6.46
C THR A 699 0.45 -27.35 -6.83
N PHE A 700 -0.04 -26.34 -6.13
CA PHE A 700 -1.25 -25.59 -6.47
C PHE A 700 -0.82 -24.22 -6.96
N MET A 701 -1.35 -23.78 -8.10
CA MET A 701 -0.97 -22.51 -8.72
C MET A 701 -2.19 -21.67 -9.07
N TYR A 702 -2.10 -20.37 -8.79
CA TYR A 702 -3.04 -19.40 -9.34
C TYR A 702 -2.74 -19.20 -10.84
N THR A 703 -3.70 -19.62 -11.65
CA THR A 703 -3.70 -19.53 -13.09
C THR A 703 -4.85 -18.60 -13.49
N PRO A 704 -4.59 -17.36 -13.94
CA PRO A 704 -5.64 -16.49 -14.47
C PRO A 704 -6.26 -17.08 -15.73
N LEU A 705 -7.53 -16.74 -15.98
CA LEU A 705 -8.24 -17.11 -17.20
C LEU A 705 -7.52 -16.62 -18.46
N PRO A 706 -7.55 -17.38 -19.57
CA PRO A 706 -6.94 -16.97 -20.83
C PRO A 706 -7.40 -15.58 -21.27
N LYS A 707 -6.45 -14.72 -21.68
CA LYS A 707 -6.68 -13.33 -22.14
C LYS A 707 -7.13 -12.33 -21.06
N GLN A 708 -7.12 -12.69 -19.78
CA GLN A 708 -7.26 -11.73 -18.68
C GLN A 708 -5.89 -11.38 -18.08
N LYS A 709 -5.70 -10.13 -17.66
CA LYS A 709 -4.60 -9.78 -16.76
C LYS A 709 -4.87 -10.46 -15.42
N GLY A 710 -3.89 -11.17 -14.88
CA GLY A 710 -4.03 -11.79 -13.56
C GLY A 710 -4.24 -10.75 -12.46
N ALA A 711 -4.81 -11.19 -11.34
CA ALA A 711 -5.10 -10.31 -10.21
C ALA A 711 -3.85 -9.55 -9.73
N ALA A 712 -4.00 -8.28 -9.40
CA ALA A 712 -2.87 -7.40 -9.08
C ALA A 712 -2.08 -7.87 -7.84
N LEU A 713 -0.78 -7.58 -7.83
CA LEU A 713 0.15 -7.92 -6.76
C LEU A 713 0.14 -6.84 -5.67
N ASN A 714 -1.01 -6.68 -5.01
CA ASN A 714 -1.20 -5.67 -3.97
C ASN A 714 -2.11 -6.20 -2.84
N PHE A 715 -2.54 -5.31 -1.95
CA PHE A 715 -3.43 -5.65 -0.83
C PHE A 715 -4.91 -5.27 -1.07
N HIS A 716 -5.34 -5.26 -2.33
CA HIS A 716 -6.69 -4.99 -2.79
C HIS A 716 -7.12 -6.06 -3.80
N LEU A 717 -8.40 -6.39 -3.86
CA LEU A 717 -8.95 -7.29 -4.87
C LEU A 717 -10.32 -6.80 -5.32
N THR A 718 -10.47 -6.62 -6.63
CA THR A 718 -11.74 -6.38 -7.30
C THR A 718 -12.63 -7.62 -7.29
N GLN A 719 -13.92 -7.48 -7.58
CA GLN A 719 -14.83 -8.62 -7.65
C GLN A 719 -14.45 -9.63 -8.73
N THR A 720 -14.04 -9.16 -9.92
CA THR A 720 -13.57 -10.06 -10.99
C THR A 720 -12.36 -10.87 -10.54
N GLU A 721 -11.40 -10.26 -9.85
CA GLU A 721 -10.22 -10.96 -9.33
C GLU A 721 -10.56 -11.99 -8.25
N LYS A 722 -11.48 -11.66 -7.32
CA LYS A 722 -11.98 -12.62 -6.32
C LYS A 722 -12.62 -13.84 -6.97
N LEU A 723 -13.41 -13.64 -8.01
CA LEU A 723 -14.04 -14.72 -8.77
C LEU A 723 -13.01 -15.56 -9.54
N ASP A 724 -12.02 -14.91 -10.14
CA ASP A 724 -10.95 -15.57 -10.90
C ASP A 724 -10.08 -16.45 -9.98
N ILE A 725 -9.67 -15.95 -8.82
CA ILE A 725 -8.94 -16.72 -7.79
C ILE A 725 -9.75 -17.97 -7.38
N ARG A 726 -11.05 -17.81 -7.14
CA ARG A 726 -11.93 -18.94 -6.76
C ARG A 726 -12.06 -19.97 -7.88
N ARG A 727 -12.19 -19.52 -9.13
CA ARG A 727 -12.27 -20.41 -10.30
C ARG A 727 -10.96 -21.13 -10.56
N SER A 728 -9.82 -20.52 -10.22
CA SER A 728 -8.51 -21.12 -10.43
C SER A 728 -8.33 -22.46 -9.71
N LEU A 729 -9.05 -22.70 -8.60
CA LEU A 729 -9.08 -24.01 -7.92
C LEU A 729 -9.58 -25.15 -8.83
N GLN A 730 -10.38 -24.82 -9.85
CA GLN A 730 -10.97 -25.77 -10.79
C GLN A 730 -10.15 -25.92 -12.08
N SER A 731 -8.98 -25.26 -12.19
CA SER A 731 -8.06 -25.48 -13.30
C SER A 731 -7.65 -26.94 -13.40
N ALA A 732 -7.28 -27.39 -14.61
CA ALA A 732 -6.91 -28.78 -14.85
C ALA A 732 -5.72 -29.21 -13.98
N GLU A 733 -4.75 -28.31 -13.80
CA GLU A 733 -3.56 -28.49 -12.99
C GLU A 733 -3.92 -28.65 -11.50
N ASN A 734 -4.71 -27.72 -10.93
CA ASN A 734 -5.11 -27.80 -9.53
C ASN A 734 -6.02 -28.99 -9.26
N ALA A 735 -6.93 -29.33 -10.18
CA ALA A 735 -7.78 -30.51 -10.09
C ALA A 735 -6.95 -31.81 -10.10
N ALA A 736 -5.88 -31.88 -10.89
CA ALA A 736 -4.95 -33.01 -10.87
C ALA A 736 -4.18 -33.08 -9.54
N SER A 737 -3.73 -31.95 -9.00
CA SER A 737 -3.07 -31.88 -7.68
C SER A 737 -3.99 -32.32 -6.54
N PHE A 738 -5.26 -31.91 -6.54
CA PHE A 738 -6.25 -32.38 -5.57
C PHE A 738 -6.45 -33.91 -5.66
N LYS A 739 -6.60 -34.46 -6.87
CA LYS A 739 -6.70 -35.92 -7.07
C LYS A 739 -5.48 -36.68 -6.56
N ARG A 740 -4.28 -36.11 -6.71
CA ARG A 740 -3.03 -36.70 -6.22
C ARG A 740 -2.97 -36.75 -4.69
N ILE A 741 -3.47 -35.74 -4.00
CA ILE A 741 -3.62 -35.76 -2.53
C ILE A 741 -4.58 -36.89 -2.13
N THR A 742 -5.76 -36.94 -2.75
CA THR A 742 -6.76 -37.98 -2.42
C THR A 742 -6.23 -39.40 -2.64
N SER A 743 -5.42 -39.63 -3.69
CA SER A 743 -4.85 -40.95 -3.95
C SER A 743 -3.76 -41.35 -2.95
N LEU A 744 -2.97 -40.39 -2.45
CA LEU A 744 -1.99 -40.62 -1.38
C LEU A 744 -2.67 -41.00 -0.07
N GLU A 745 -3.73 -40.29 0.31
CA GLU A 745 -4.51 -40.59 1.52
C GLU A 745 -5.17 -41.97 1.44
N GLN A 746 -5.73 -42.33 0.28
CA GLN A 746 -6.33 -43.66 0.08
C GLN A 746 -5.30 -44.79 0.16
N ARG A 747 -4.09 -44.61 -0.38
CA ARG A 747 -3.01 -45.61 -0.28
C ARG A 747 -2.55 -45.78 1.16
N SER A 748 -2.32 -44.68 1.87
CA SER A 748 -1.95 -44.70 3.29
C SER A 748 -2.98 -45.46 4.14
N SER A 749 -4.27 -45.35 3.81
CA SER A 749 -5.34 -46.05 4.55
C SER A 749 -5.43 -47.56 4.26
N LYS A 750 -4.99 -48.01 3.07
CA LYS A 750 -5.10 -49.43 2.66
C LYS A 750 -4.01 -50.32 3.24
N ASP A 751 -2.79 -49.82 3.39
CA ASP A 751 -1.69 -50.59 3.98
C ASP A 751 -2.01 -50.97 5.45
N VAL A 752 -2.76 -50.13 6.18
CA VAL A 752 -3.27 -50.42 7.54
C VAL A 752 -4.32 -51.55 7.56
N SER A 753 -5.10 -51.70 6.49
CA SER A 753 -6.14 -52.74 6.40
C SER A 753 -5.64 -54.10 5.90
N GLY A 754 -4.47 -54.14 5.28
CA GLY A 754 -3.84 -55.35 4.75
C GLY A 754 -3.08 -56.18 5.79
N GLU A 755 -2.57 -55.55 6.85
CA GLU A 755 -1.88 -56.23 7.97
C GLU A 755 -2.82 -56.74 9.07
N MET A 756 -4.11 -56.38 9.03
CA MET A 756 -5.15 -56.88 9.93
C MET A 756 -5.96 -58.05 9.34
N ARG A 757 -5.44 -58.76 8.32
CA ARG A 757 -6.07 -59.96 7.74
C ARG A 757 -5.21 -61.20 7.85
#